data_AF-A0AAV4K932-F1
#
_entry.id   AF-A0AAV4K932-F1
#
_cell.length_a   1.000
_cell.length_b   1.000
_cell.length_c   1.000
_cell.angle_alpha   90.00
_cell.angle_beta   90.00
_cell.angle_gamma   90.00
#
_symmetry.space_group_name_H-M   'P 1'
#
loop_
_entity.id
_entity.type
_entity.pdbx_description
1 polymer ?
#
loop_
_entity_poly.entity_id
_entity_poly.type
_entity_poly.pdbx_seq_one_letter_code
_entity_poly.pdbx_strand_id
1 'polypeptide(L)'
;MTDSLSPAPSQGAGPTFELRSEHGQARGQLRGNQFVVLAGSHARAAEVPSLANHAYNSLRPALIAQGKLQANAAGQLIFTEDVPFNSVSAAAVAVLGRSANGKLEWRLEARPEISFGDWAAQTQGGPEQPTDEIESVQSSWQPFFHALAVKVLDYQQRQPELVQVLKDAGVAINHDEGQPLAEIDPFTFFSLILKHTSDATALPLLARVGAGLGLSLPAPTDLKGVPWSNPMNAWFFAYRSQRKDSDIPTLWALARQAVAGQLDAQTFREALEIRKVALPKLTQGLFWLNPGAFLALNSVNVPFLQWHGVKTAGKVQTLAEYQEVLRAAQALAPDFLSLSHAAWLRGPTSNKVATLRDGRFPFTEYRQDVQGLVGDKVKGNMLLEQRYSPLLVELFREAEPEHLTPSQSAYGGGQQLAVKVSLGGGVKMSSGVFGRALLFADDSGFEYVRFPAGLTLEIGIPDGKGDGPRQALERESVRQDLLDAMVKSLPLSTPPTLTLNTDFGPLQLLPLTPEGRQVASDALSTYAAGTGKSRRLRVGISLLPAELESQQFTQLLEAAVNYADELKAALEPIAQTPERPSLDDLGKDDEEELAPSVDARIPLNQILYGPPGTGKTYNVVTKALVILDAGFMAGQPDRPAMKARYDELVAQGAISFVTFHQSFGYEDFVEGIKPVMQGGQLSYVLEDGIFLEAVRAAGGALHRMGEQTAPAARESALAQTPQPEPSPLLSPNAQVWRIYIDGGAPISQLRDKVLARGEMRVGHFGMSPRDWNTVSADELHSTAALFRDGVRVGDLVLLASGVDTVSAVGVVTDEYAYDPTTDPTLNLEYVHSRTVNWLQTGLKANAEELTGKRFSPVTLQRVKDVSAETVLQRLGIAPLPFKSPTASEPDPVQTEEAAPPRRHVLIIDEINRGNVAKIFGELITLLETGKRAGRAEALTVKLPLSRRALSVPDTLYVVGTMNTADRSLTQLDTALRRRFTFQPVWPEPEVLRELTIDGITLDLRKFLYAINERIERLLSREQMIGHAYLLDIPGDLPGVAGALRERILPQLEEYFFDDWGKIREVLDDPHKEEHLQFVQERKIGGEKRHRINEAAFGELEAFRLVYSRLSDDTFPFEA
;
A
#
# COMPACT_ATOMS: atom_id res chain seq x y z
N MET A 1 37.46 26.35 63.79
CA MET A 1 37.03 27.62 63.16
C MET A 1 35.92 27.27 62.19
N THR A 2 34.73 27.72 62.54
CA THR A 2 33.45 27.53 61.86
C THR A 2 33.24 28.55 60.73
N ASP A 3 32.21 28.29 59.91
CA ASP A 3 31.62 29.10 58.83
C ASP A 3 32.29 28.99 57.46
N SER A 4 31.57 28.86 56.34
CA SER A 4 30.13 28.73 56.08
C SER A 4 29.94 28.30 54.61
N LEU A 5 28.83 27.62 54.33
CA LEU A 5 28.33 27.28 53.00
C LEU A 5 28.07 28.53 52.14
N SER A 6 28.46 28.47 50.85
CA SER A 6 27.74 29.04 49.68
C SER A 6 28.51 28.76 48.38
N PRO A 7 27.86 28.67 47.21
CA PRO A 7 26.74 27.79 46.86
C PRO A 7 27.06 26.93 45.62
N ALA A 8 26.20 25.95 45.31
CA ALA A 8 26.23 25.20 44.05
C ALA A 8 26.18 26.14 42.83
N PRO A 9 26.81 25.80 41.68
CA PRO A 9 26.65 26.59 40.47
C PRO A 9 25.17 26.58 40.09
N SER A 10 24.59 27.78 40.05
CA SER A 10 23.26 28.02 39.50
C SER A 10 23.16 27.39 38.11
N GLN A 11 22.03 26.73 37.83
CA GLN A 11 21.65 26.41 36.46
C GLN A 11 21.48 27.74 35.71
N GLY A 12 22.56 28.19 35.08
CA GLY A 12 22.59 29.43 34.32
C GLY A 12 21.59 29.38 33.18
N ALA A 13 20.69 30.35 33.13
CA ALA A 13 19.71 30.46 32.07
C ALA A 13 20.46 30.62 30.73
N GLY A 14 20.16 29.77 29.74
CA GLY A 14 20.78 29.86 28.41
C GLY A 14 20.34 31.12 27.66
N PRO A 15 20.87 31.33 26.44
CA PRO A 15 20.61 32.56 25.69
C PRO A 15 19.12 32.75 25.40
N THR A 16 18.73 34.02 25.40
CA THR A 16 17.38 34.46 25.03
C THR A 16 17.34 34.83 23.56
N PHE A 17 16.26 34.43 22.91
CA PHE A 17 15.96 34.68 21.51
C PHE A 17 14.66 35.46 21.42
N GLU A 18 14.57 36.34 20.45
CA GLU A 18 13.39 37.11 20.14
C GLU A 18 12.86 36.73 18.76
N LEU A 19 11.55 36.61 18.65
CA LEU A 19 10.83 36.45 17.38
C LEU A 19 9.93 37.66 17.24
N ARG A 20 10.15 38.45 16.18
CA ARG A 20 9.36 39.66 15.85
C ARG A 20 8.65 39.48 14.52
N SER A 21 7.35 39.73 14.52
CA SER A 21 6.52 39.82 13.33
C SER A 21 5.49 40.92 13.51
N GLU A 22 4.84 41.35 12.41
CA GLU A 22 3.78 42.37 12.43
C GLU A 22 2.63 42.03 13.40
N HIS A 23 2.43 40.75 13.71
CA HIS A 23 1.29 40.27 14.49
C HIS A 23 1.69 39.40 15.70
N GLY A 24 2.97 39.31 16.06
CA GLY A 24 3.43 38.47 17.16
C GLY A 24 4.86 38.82 17.56
N GLN A 25 5.10 38.91 18.86
CA GLN A 25 6.40 39.23 19.46
C GLN A 25 6.63 38.34 20.66
N ALA A 26 7.59 37.43 20.58
CA ALA A 26 7.85 36.46 21.64
C ALA A 26 9.32 36.41 22.02
N ARG A 27 9.57 36.07 23.29
CA ARG A 27 10.90 35.78 23.82
C ARG A 27 10.98 34.29 24.17
N GLY A 28 11.99 33.61 23.67
CA GLY A 28 12.26 32.21 23.94
C GLY A 28 13.63 32.03 24.55
N GLN A 29 13.79 31.13 25.50
CA GLN A 29 15.04 30.88 26.20
C GLN A 29 15.40 29.39 26.12
N LEU A 30 16.67 29.11 25.83
CA LEU A 30 17.17 27.74 25.90
C LEU A 30 17.48 27.38 27.35
N ARG A 31 16.80 26.38 27.91
CA ARG A 31 17.04 25.87 29.27
C ARG A 31 17.39 24.39 29.18
N GLY A 32 18.67 24.05 29.39
CA GLY A 32 19.18 22.70 29.14
C GLY A 32 19.03 22.33 27.65
N ASN A 33 18.36 21.21 27.37
CA ASN A 33 18.10 20.74 26.00
C ASN A 33 16.69 21.11 25.47
N GLN A 34 16.00 22.05 26.13
CA GLN A 34 14.60 22.39 25.84
C GLN A 34 14.46 23.89 25.55
N PHE A 35 13.65 24.23 24.54
CA PHE A 35 13.37 25.62 24.19
C PHE A 35 12.07 26.08 24.86
N VAL A 36 12.13 27.16 25.63
CA VAL A 36 11.02 27.63 26.47
C VAL A 36 10.58 29.00 26.00
N VAL A 37 9.32 29.16 25.59
CA VAL A 37 8.74 30.49 25.34
C VAL A 37 8.36 31.12 26.67
N LEU A 38 8.85 32.32 26.93
CA LEU A 38 8.71 32.99 28.21
C LEU A 38 7.31 33.57 28.40
N ALA A 39 6.84 33.55 29.65
CA ALA A 39 5.63 34.23 30.06
C ALA A 39 5.63 35.70 29.63
N GLY A 40 4.48 36.21 29.18
CA GLY A 40 4.33 37.56 28.63
C GLY A 40 4.64 37.68 27.14
N SER A 41 5.07 36.61 26.46
CA SER A 41 5.25 36.60 25.00
C SER A 41 3.93 36.73 24.25
N HIS A 42 3.88 37.55 23.20
CA HIS A 42 2.70 37.80 22.38
C HIS A 42 2.68 36.88 21.14
N ALA A 43 1.59 36.16 20.96
CA ALA A 43 1.29 35.36 19.78
C ALA A 43 0.26 36.04 18.89
N ARG A 44 0.29 35.69 17.60
CA ARG A 44 -0.71 36.10 16.61
C ARG A 44 -2.11 35.68 17.02
N ALA A 45 -3.07 36.60 16.94
CA ALA A 45 -4.46 36.34 17.33
C ALA A 45 -5.16 35.33 16.40
N ALA A 46 -4.99 35.47 15.08
CA ALA A 46 -5.60 34.60 14.08
C ALA A 46 -4.62 33.57 13.51
N GLU A 47 -5.11 32.37 13.23
CA GLU A 47 -4.41 31.37 12.43
C GLU A 47 -4.62 31.67 10.94
N VAL A 48 -3.62 31.36 10.11
CA VAL A 48 -3.75 31.45 8.65
C VAL A 48 -4.02 30.07 8.05
N PRO A 49 -4.64 29.98 6.86
CA PRO A 49 -5.01 28.71 6.22
C PRO A 49 -3.85 27.71 6.08
N SER A 50 -2.61 28.20 5.98
CA SER A 50 -1.41 27.36 5.87
C SER A 50 -1.11 26.52 7.12
N LEU A 51 -1.75 26.81 8.26
CA LEU A 51 -1.60 26.02 9.49
C LEU A 51 -2.46 24.75 9.48
N ALA A 52 -3.59 24.71 8.77
CA ALA A 52 -4.55 23.60 8.82
C ALA A 52 -3.94 22.23 8.44
N ASN A 53 -2.99 22.24 7.50
CA ASN A 53 -2.29 21.05 6.99
C ASN A 53 -0.87 20.87 7.56
N HIS A 54 -0.49 21.64 8.60
CA HIS A 54 0.84 21.57 9.18
C HIS A 54 0.92 20.55 10.34
N ALA A 55 2.06 19.89 10.52
CA ALA A 55 2.29 18.87 11.56
C ALA A 55 2.11 19.36 13.01
N TYR A 56 1.90 20.66 13.23
CA TYR A 56 1.70 21.29 14.55
C TYR A 56 0.35 22.01 14.67
N ASN A 57 -0.64 21.68 13.82
CA ASN A 57 -1.95 22.36 13.79
C ASN A 57 -2.72 22.29 15.11
N SER A 58 -2.50 21.25 15.93
CA SER A 58 -3.16 21.03 17.22
C SER A 58 -2.51 21.77 18.39
N LEU A 59 -1.32 22.35 18.18
CA LEU A 59 -0.48 22.88 19.26
C LEU A 59 -1.06 24.16 19.88
N ARG A 60 -1.57 25.08 19.06
CA ARG A 60 -2.21 26.32 19.54
C ARG A 60 -3.54 26.06 20.24
N PRO A 61 -4.48 25.26 19.68
CA PRO A 61 -5.68 24.85 20.38
C PRO A 61 -5.39 24.18 21.73
N ALA A 62 -4.35 23.34 21.81
CA ALA A 62 -3.95 22.69 23.06
C ALA A 62 -3.44 23.69 24.11
N LEU A 63 -2.61 24.67 23.72
CA LEU A 63 -2.12 25.71 24.65
C LEU A 63 -3.23 26.63 25.16
N ILE A 64 -4.21 26.94 24.30
CA ILE A 64 -5.41 27.70 24.69
C ILE A 64 -6.26 26.89 25.68
N ALA A 65 -6.52 25.61 25.38
CA ALA A 65 -7.29 24.71 26.24
C ALA A 65 -6.62 24.50 27.61
N GLN A 66 -5.29 24.51 27.66
CA GLN A 66 -4.50 24.41 28.90
C GLN A 66 -4.37 25.74 29.65
N GLY A 67 -4.92 26.84 29.13
CA GLY A 67 -4.81 28.17 29.72
C GLY A 67 -3.40 28.78 29.64
N LYS A 68 -2.49 28.17 28.87
CA LYS A 68 -1.10 28.61 28.69
C LYS A 68 -0.95 29.70 27.64
N LEU A 69 -1.97 29.90 26.80
CA LEU A 69 -2.06 30.96 25.80
C LEU A 69 -3.46 31.60 25.87
N GLN A 70 -3.55 32.89 26.23
CA GLN A 70 -4.83 33.56 26.49
C GLN A 70 -4.89 34.97 25.89
N ALA A 71 -6.10 35.44 25.55
CA ALA A 71 -6.28 36.80 25.07
C ALA A 71 -6.16 37.81 26.23
N ASN A 72 -5.36 38.87 26.04
CA ASN A 72 -5.30 40.00 26.95
C ASN A 72 -6.47 40.97 26.72
N ALA A 73 -6.56 42.03 27.54
CA ALA A 73 -7.60 43.06 27.42
C ALA A 73 -7.62 43.79 26.06
N ALA A 74 -6.56 43.69 25.26
CA ALA A 74 -6.44 44.25 23.91
C ALA A 74 -6.71 43.22 22.79
N GLY A 75 -7.12 41.98 23.12
CA GLY A 75 -7.41 40.92 22.15
C GLY A 75 -6.17 40.23 21.57
N GLN A 76 -4.98 40.47 22.13
CA GLN A 76 -3.72 39.81 21.73
C GLN A 76 -3.53 38.52 22.53
N LEU A 77 -3.12 37.42 21.89
CA LEU A 77 -2.81 36.19 22.60
C LEU A 77 -1.47 36.31 23.31
N ILE A 78 -1.42 35.99 24.59
CA ILE A 78 -0.25 36.08 25.46
C ILE A 78 -0.01 34.73 26.14
N PHE A 79 1.26 34.32 26.18
CA PHE A 79 1.72 33.20 26.98
C PHE A 79 1.63 33.55 28.47
N THR A 80 0.81 32.82 29.23
CA THR A 80 0.53 33.12 30.65
C THR A 80 1.61 32.58 31.60
N GLU A 81 2.40 31.61 31.14
CA GLU A 81 3.50 30.99 31.86
C GLU A 81 4.64 30.62 30.89
N ASP A 82 5.78 30.19 31.44
CA ASP A 82 6.90 29.67 30.67
C ASP A 82 6.51 28.31 30.06
N VAL A 83 6.42 28.24 28.72
CA VAL A 83 5.97 27.03 28.01
C VAL A 83 7.14 26.34 27.31
N PRO A 84 7.48 25.10 27.70
CA PRO A 84 8.51 24.34 27.01
C PRO A 84 7.99 23.72 25.70
N PHE A 85 8.86 23.68 24.69
CA PHE A 85 8.61 23.06 23.39
C PHE A 85 9.67 22.03 23.05
N ASN A 86 9.23 20.96 22.35
CA ASN A 86 10.10 19.89 21.88
C ASN A 86 10.98 20.31 20.68
N SER A 87 10.69 21.46 20.06
CA SER A 87 11.52 22.05 19.02
C SER A 87 11.32 23.57 18.92
N VAL A 88 12.33 24.28 18.42
CA VAL A 88 12.23 25.72 18.14
C VAL A 88 11.18 26.06 17.08
N SER A 89 10.92 25.13 16.15
CA SER A 89 9.88 25.30 15.12
C SER A 89 8.49 25.17 15.71
N ALA A 90 8.26 24.24 16.64
CA ALA A 90 6.99 24.15 17.37
C ALA A 90 6.70 25.46 18.13
N ALA A 91 7.72 26.03 18.79
CA ALA A 91 7.63 27.32 19.46
C ALA A 91 7.30 28.48 18.49
N ALA A 92 7.96 28.53 17.33
CA ALA A 92 7.70 29.57 16.32
C ALA A 92 6.28 29.47 15.74
N VAL A 93 5.80 28.26 15.47
CA VAL A 93 4.43 28.01 14.98
C VAL A 93 3.39 28.42 16.03
N ALA A 94 3.64 28.14 17.31
CA ALA A 94 2.78 28.58 18.42
C ALA A 94 2.59 30.11 18.43
N VAL A 95 3.70 30.83 18.25
CA VAL A 95 3.73 32.30 18.26
C VAL A 95 3.10 32.88 17.00
N LEU A 96 3.40 32.36 15.82
CA LEU A 96 3.06 32.99 14.54
C LEU A 96 1.71 32.55 13.95
N GLY A 97 1.12 31.44 14.42
CA GLY A 97 -0.15 30.93 13.89
C GLY A 97 -0.08 30.54 12.41
N ARG A 98 1.12 30.21 11.90
CA ARG A 98 1.42 29.79 10.52
C ARG A 98 2.55 28.76 10.52
N SER A 99 2.72 28.07 9.39
CA SER A 99 3.96 27.33 9.12
C SER A 99 5.17 28.25 9.26
N ALA A 100 6.14 27.84 10.08
CA ALA A 100 7.28 28.65 10.48
C ALA A 100 8.52 27.77 10.77
N ASN A 101 9.69 28.21 10.29
CA ASN A 101 10.96 27.55 10.58
C ASN A 101 11.64 28.24 11.77
N GLY A 102 11.57 27.62 12.95
CA GLY A 102 12.09 28.21 14.17
C GLY A 102 13.59 28.53 14.14
N LYS A 103 14.38 27.80 13.34
CA LYS A 103 15.81 28.11 13.18
C LYS A 103 16.03 29.48 12.53
N LEU A 104 15.12 29.95 11.71
CA LEU A 104 15.21 31.24 11.00
C LEU A 104 14.44 32.36 11.70
N GLU A 105 13.33 32.02 12.35
CA GLU A 105 12.38 32.99 12.91
C GLU A 105 12.82 33.53 14.28
N TRP A 106 13.44 32.68 15.11
CA TRP A 106 14.03 33.10 16.38
C TRP A 106 15.40 33.75 16.13
N ARG A 107 15.65 34.92 16.71
CA ARG A 107 16.91 35.68 16.59
C ARG A 107 17.52 35.94 17.96
N LEU A 108 18.84 35.92 18.09
CA LEU A 108 19.48 36.13 19.39
C LEU A 108 19.17 37.54 19.91
N GLU A 109 18.65 37.66 21.13
CA GLU A 109 18.20 38.95 21.67
C GLU A 109 19.34 39.98 21.76
N ALA A 110 20.55 39.53 22.10
CA ALA A 110 21.74 40.37 22.17
C ALA A 110 22.31 40.73 20.79
N ARG A 111 22.01 39.94 19.75
CA ARG A 111 22.50 40.10 18.37
C ARG A 111 21.41 39.70 17.37
N PRO A 112 20.42 40.57 17.12
CA PRO A 112 19.25 40.25 16.31
C PRO A 112 19.58 39.81 14.88
N GLU A 113 20.77 40.14 14.36
CA GLU A 113 21.26 39.68 13.06
C GLU A 113 21.52 38.17 12.99
N ILE A 114 21.71 37.51 14.14
CA ILE A 114 22.01 36.07 14.26
C ILE A 114 20.72 35.31 14.53
N SER A 115 20.33 34.41 13.61
CA SER A 115 19.18 33.52 13.85
C SER A 115 19.51 32.41 14.87
N PHE A 116 18.51 31.74 15.43
CA PHE A 116 18.72 30.60 16.32
C PHE A 116 19.53 29.50 15.60
N GLY A 117 19.28 29.29 14.31
CA GLY A 117 20.04 28.37 13.47
C GLY A 117 21.52 28.77 13.38
N ASP A 118 21.79 30.05 13.13
CA ASP A 118 23.17 30.58 13.04
C ASP A 118 23.87 30.51 14.40
N TRP A 119 23.17 30.85 15.48
CA TRP A 119 23.69 30.77 16.83
C TRP A 119 23.96 29.33 17.24
N ALA A 120 23.03 28.40 16.99
CA ALA A 120 23.22 26.99 17.30
C ALA A 120 24.42 26.42 16.53
N ALA A 121 24.57 26.81 15.26
CA ALA A 121 25.74 26.47 14.46
C ALA A 121 27.02 27.07 15.05
N GLN A 122 27.03 28.31 15.52
CA GLN A 122 28.22 28.95 16.12
C GLN A 122 28.58 28.40 17.51
N THR A 123 27.62 27.91 18.29
CA THR A 123 27.80 27.62 19.73
C THR A 123 27.94 26.13 20.05
N GLN A 124 27.41 25.25 19.20
CA GLN A 124 27.56 23.78 19.34
C GLN A 124 28.83 23.23 18.67
N GLY A 125 29.85 24.08 18.45
CA GLY A 125 31.03 23.70 17.70
C GLY A 125 30.74 23.61 16.20
N GLY A 126 30.25 24.69 15.62
CA GLY A 126 30.33 24.87 14.17
C GLY A 126 31.80 24.91 13.76
N PRO A 127 32.13 24.35 12.59
CA PRO A 127 33.51 24.28 12.15
C PRO A 127 34.09 25.71 12.14
N GLU A 128 35.36 25.82 12.51
CA GLU A 128 36.21 26.93 12.05
C GLU A 128 35.89 27.23 10.59
N GLN A 129 35.97 28.49 10.16
CA GLN A 129 35.88 28.79 8.73
C GLN A 129 36.83 27.84 8.00
N PRO A 130 36.34 26.96 7.12
CA PRO A 130 37.21 26.00 6.48
C PRO A 130 38.14 26.77 5.56
N THR A 131 39.42 26.78 5.90
CA THR A 131 40.52 27.18 5.02
C THR A 131 40.86 26.09 4.01
N ASP A 132 40.12 24.98 4.00
CA ASP A 132 40.37 23.86 3.10
C ASP A 132 40.14 24.29 1.66
N GLU A 133 41.20 24.26 0.87
CA GLU A 133 41.13 24.37 -0.58
C GLU A 133 40.25 23.22 -1.12
N ILE A 134 39.26 23.55 -1.95
CA ILE A 134 38.45 22.54 -2.62
C ILE A 134 39.31 21.90 -3.71
N GLU A 135 39.70 20.65 -3.50
CA GLU A 135 40.51 19.90 -4.45
C GLU A 135 39.80 19.69 -5.79
N SER A 136 40.58 19.71 -6.87
CA SER A 136 40.08 19.40 -8.21
C SER A 136 39.65 17.94 -8.33
N VAL A 137 38.47 17.71 -8.89
CA VAL A 137 37.90 16.37 -9.08
C VAL A 137 37.88 16.05 -10.57
N GLN A 138 38.47 14.91 -10.94
CA GLN A 138 38.29 14.36 -12.28
C GLN A 138 37.04 13.48 -12.33
N SER A 139 36.25 13.64 -13.41
CA SER A 139 35.08 12.80 -13.68
C SER A 139 35.08 12.30 -15.12
N SER A 140 34.58 11.08 -15.31
CA SER A 140 34.36 10.50 -16.63
C SER A 140 33.09 11.04 -17.31
N TRP A 141 32.12 11.54 -16.54
CA TRP A 141 30.82 11.94 -17.05
C TRP A 141 30.77 13.35 -17.62
N GLN A 142 31.56 14.31 -17.12
CA GLN A 142 31.52 15.70 -17.56
C GLN A 142 31.68 15.89 -19.08
N PRO A 143 32.74 15.34 -19.73
CA PRO A 143 32.89 15.46 -21.19
C PRO A 143 31.79 14.71 -21.94
N PHE A 144 31.34 13.57 -21.41
CA PHE A 144 30.26 12.77 -22.00
C PHE A 144 28.92 13.51 -21.98
N PHE A 145 28.55 14.13 -20.85
CA PHE A 145 27.29 14.87 -20.69
C PHE A 145 27.22 16.07 -21.62
N HIS A 146 28.31 16.83 -21.73
CA HIS A 146 28.34 17.96 -22.65
C HIS A 146 28.22 17.51 -24.12
N ALA A 147 28.93 16.46 -24.51
CA ALA A 147 28.82 15.89 -25.85
C ALA A 147 27.42 15.33 -26.14
N LEU A 148 26.81 14.67 -25.15
CA LEU A 148 25.43 14.20 -25.20
C LEU A 148 24.45 15.37 -25.36
N ALA A 149 24.63 16.45 -24.59
CA ALA A 149 23.80 17.64 -24.69
C ALA A 149 23.90 18.28 -26.09
N VAL A 150 25.11 18.43 -26.64
CA VAL A 150 25.31 18.86 -28.03
C VAL A 150 24.57 17.95 -28.99
N LYS A 151 24.70 16.63 -28.82
CA LYS A 151 24.09 15.66 -29.74
C LYS A 151 22.57 15.68 -29.71
N VAL A 152 21.98 15.86 -28.54
CA VAL A 152 20.52 15.98 -28.36
C VAL A 152 19.96 17.19 -29.11
N LEU A 153 20.72 18.27 -29.29
CA LEU A 153 20.31 19.45 -30.06
C LEU A 153 19.99 19.16 -31.53
N ASP A 154 20.60 18.13 -32.13
CA ASP A 154 20.34 17.69 -33.52
C ASP A 154 18.92 17.12 -33.72
N TYR A 155 18.18 16.90 -32.63
CA TYR A 155 16.90 16.19 -32.65
C TYR A 155 15.71 17.08 -32.28
N GLN A 156 15.85 18.41 -32.28
CA GLN A 156 14.71 19.30 -31.99
C GLN A 156 13.50 19.05 -32.91
N GLN A 157 13.73 18.75 -34.19
CA GLN A 157 12.68 18.44 -35.16
C GLN A 157 12.35 16.94 -35.24
N ARG A 158 13.05 16.12 -34.45
CA ARG A 158 12.98 14.64 -34.43
C ARG A 158 12.82 14.13 -32.99
N GLN A 159 12.02 14.83 -32.20
CA GLN A 159 11.78 14.52 -30.78
C GLN A 159 11.32 13.07 -30.52
N PRO A 160 10.44 12.47 -31.35
CA PRO A 160 10.07 11.07 -31.19
C PRO A 160 11.26 10.10 -31.26
N GLU A 161 12.30 10.42 -32.04
CA GLU A 161 13.51 9.60 -32.11
C GLU A 161 14.29 9.64 -30.79
N LEU A 162 14.33 10.78 -30.09
CA LEU A 162 14.93 10.87 -28.75
C LEU A 162 14.15 10.04 -27.73
N VAL A 163 12.82 10.06 -27.81
CA VAL A 163 11.96 9.21 -26.97
C VAL A 163 12.25 7.73 -27.24
N GLN A 164 12.44 7.36 -28.51
CA GLN A 164 12.79 6.00 -28.89
C GLN A 164 14.17 5.58 -28.38
N VAL A 165 15.19 6.42 -28.54
CA VAL A 165 16.54 6.18 -27.99
C VAL A 165 16.50 5.91 -26.48
N LEU A 166 15.70 6.67 -25.74
CA LEU A 166 15.52 6.44 -24.30
C LEU A 166 14.84 5.09 -24.02
N LYS A 167 13.80 4.73 -24.77
CA LYS A 167 13.12 3.44 -24.65
C LYS A 167 14.03 2.26 -24.98
N ASP A 168 14.80 2.34 -26.06
CA ASP A 168 15.75 1.32 -26.49
C ASP A 168 16.88 1.14 -25.46
N ALA A 169 17.27 2.25 -24.83
CA ALA A 169 18.20 2.22 -23.71
C ALA A 169 17.57 1.68 -22.41
N GLY A 170 16.28 1.34 -22.37
CA GLY A 170 15.61 0.76 -21.19
C GLY A 170 15.09 1.79 -20.18
N VAL A 171 14.94 3.06 -20.58
CA VAL A 171 14.34 4.11 -19.74
C VAL A 171 12.81 3.99 -19.81
N ALA A 172 12.16 3.78 -18.67
CA ALA A 172 10.71 3.78 -18.58
C ALA A 172 10.15 5.21 -18.75
N ILE A 173 9.23 5.41 -19.69
CA ILE A 173 8.62 6.73 -19.96
C ILE A 173 7.11 6.62 -19.76
N ASN A 174 6.56 7.47 -18.89
CA ASN A 174 5.11 7.52 -18.65
C ASN A 174 4.36 8.08 -19.86
N HIS A 175 3.09 7.73 -19.98
CA HIS A 175 2.20 8.31 -20.99
C HIS A 175 1.85 9.77 -20.63
N ASP A 176 1.76 10.62 -21.66
CA ASP A 176 1.26 11.98 -21.58
C ASP A 176 -0.26 11.94 -21.83
N GLU A 177 -1.04 11.88 -20.73
CA GLU A 177 -2.51 11.78 -20.77
C GLU A 177 -3.02 10.54 -21.52
N GLY A 178 -2.40 9.39 -21.23
CA GLY A 178 -2.76 8.10 -21.85
C GLY A 178 -2.20 7.92 -23.27
N GLN A 179 -1.52 8.93 -23.82
CA GLN A 179 -0.84 8.84 -25.12
C GLN A 179 0.67 8.69 -24.95
N PRO A 180 1.38 8.01 -25.86
CA PRO A 180 2.83 7.98 -25.84
C PRO A 180 3.40 9.40 -25.91
N LEU A 181 4.48 9.65 -25.15
CA LEU A 181 5.15 10.95 -25.16
C LEU A 181 5.68 11.24 -26.57
N ALA A 182 5.09 12.23 -27.23
CA ALA A 182 5.45 12.62 -28.60
C ALA A 182 6.44 13.79 -28.66
N GLU A 183 6.45 14.64 -27.63
CA GLU A 183 7.29 15.83 -27.54
C GLU A 183 8.16 15.73 -26.30
N ILE A 184 9.44 16.07 -26.45
CA ILE A 184 10.45 16.01 -25.38
C ILE A 184 11.45 17.15 -25.56
N ASP A 185 11.99 17.63 -24.45
CA ASP A 185 13.06 18.63 -24.41
C ASP A 185 14.37 18.04 -23.82
N PRO A 186 15.53 18.69 -24.03
CA PRO A 186 16.81 18.18 -23.54
C PRO A 186 16.90 18.04 -22.02
N PHE A 187 16.24 18.90 -21.24
CA PHE A 187 16.24 18.79 -19.78
C PHE A 187 15.44 17.58 -19.31
N THR A 188 14.26 17.35 -19.88
CA THR A 188 13.48 16.13 -19.63
C THR A 188 14.23 14.88 -20.07
N PHE A 189 14.94 14.92 -21.19
CA PHE A 189 15.77 13.80 -21.67
C PHE A 189 16.82 13.38 -20.62
N PHE A 190 17.64 14.31 -20.14
CA PHE A 190 18.62 14.03 -19.07
C PHE A 190 17.95 13.63 -17.75
N SER A 191 16.87 14.32 -17.39
CA SER A 191 16.11 14.05 -16.17
C SER A 191 15.54 12.63 -16.11
N LEU A 192 15.07 12.09 -17.25
CA LEU A 192 14.54 10.73 -17.34
C LEU A 192 15.61 9.65 -17.15
N ILE A 193 16.86 9.92 -17.54
CA ILE A 193 18.00 9.03 -17.28
C ILE A 193 18.40 9.15 -15.80
N LEU A 194 18.42 10.36 -15.25
CA LEU A 194 18.91 10.67 -13.90
C LEU A 194 17.86 10.53 -12.79
N LYS A 195 16.69 9.95 -13.08
CA LYS A 195 15.66 9.69 -12.05
C LYS A 195 15.89 8.39 -11.26
N HIS A 196 16.85 7.56 -11.66
CA HIS A 196 17.07 6.22 -11.07
C HIS A 196 17.97 6.23 -9.81
N THR A 197 18.43 7.42 -9.38
CA THR A 197 19.14 7.70 -8.11
C THR A 197 20.25 6.72 -7.71
N SER A 198 20.94 6.10 -8.67
CA SER A 198 22.08 5.19 -8.42
C SER A 198 22.96 5.05 -9.67
N ASP A 199 24.29 5.00 -9.47
CA ASP A 199 25.27 4.79 -10.53
C ASP A 199 25.07 3.45 -11.24
N ALA A 200 24.77 2.39 -10.48
CA ALA A 200 24.53 1.04 -11.00
C ALA A 200 23.38 0.98 -12.02
N THR A 201 22.41 1.89 -11.91
CA THR A 201 21.30 1.98 -12.87
C THR A 201 21.58 3.02 -13.96
N ALA A 202 22.11 4.19 -13.61
CA ALA A 202 22.27 5.29 -14.54
C ALA A 202 23.45 5.10 -15.52
N LEU A 203 24.57 4.51 -15.10
CA LEU A 203 25.73 4.30 -15.96
C LEU A 203 25.44 3.36 -17.15
N PRO A 204 24.76 2.20 -16.97
CA PRO A 204 24.35 1.37 -18.11
C PRO A 204 23.34 2.05 -19.04
N LEU A 205 22.47 2.92 -18.51
CA LEU A 205 21.54 3.71 -19.32
C LEU A 205 22.30 4.74 -20.16
N LEU A 206 23.22 5.49 -19.56
CA LEU A 206 24.07 6.47 -20.25
C LEU A 206 24.91 5.81 -21.33
N ALA A 207 25.48 4.63 -21.08
CA ALA A 207 26.22 3.87 -22.08
C ALA A 207 25.35 3.50 -23.29
N ARG A 208 24.15 2.96 -23.05
CA ARG A 208 23.21 2.58 -24.12
C ARG A 208 22.66 3.79 -24.88
N VAL A 209 22.30 4.87 -24.18
CA VAL A 209 21.88 6.14 -24.79
C VAL A 209 23.01 6.74 -25.64
N GLY A 210 24.24 6.72 -25.12
CA GLY A 210 25.42 7.19 -25.83
C GLY A 210 25.66 6.44 -27.13
N ALA A 211 25.60 5.10 -27.07
CA ALA A 211 25.70 4.24 -28.23
C ALA A 211 24.55 4.49 -29.22
N GLY A 212 23.31 4.59 -28.74
CA GLY A 212 22.12 4.86 -29.57
C GLY A 212 22.17 6.21 -30.29
N LEU A 213 22.87 7.20 -29.75
CA LEU A 213 23.08 8.51 -30.38
C LEU A 213 24.39 8.63 -31.17
N GLY A 214 25.20 7.56 -31.21
CA GLY A 214 26.46 7.52 -31.94
C GLY A 214 27.56 8.41 -31.35
N LEU A 215 27.64 8.53 -30.02
CA LEU A 215 28.70 9.27 -29.35
C LEU A 215 30.04 8.51 -29.43
N SER A 216 31.09 9.19 -29.91
CA SER A 216 32.44 8.63 -30.00
C SER A 216 33.23 8.63 -28.69
N LEU A 217 32.65 9.19 -27.61
CA LEU A 217 33.27 9.23 -26.29
C LEU A 217 32.98 7.95 -25.50
N PRO A 218 33.91 7.48 -24.65
CA PRO A 218 33.64 6.36 -23.76
C PRO A 218 32.48 6.71 -22.82
N ALA A 219 31.65 5.70 -22.52
CA ALA A 219 30.59 5.84 -21.54
C ALA A 219 31.19 6.20 -20.16
N PRO A 220 30.46 6.99 -19.35
CA PRO A 220 30.92 7.33 -18.01
C PRO A 220 31.06 6.08 -17.15
N THR A 221 32.01 6.11 -16.22
CA THR A 221 32.28 5.09 -15.21
C THR A 221 31.97 5.58 -13.79
N ASP A 222 31.62 6.86 -13.63
CA ASP A 222 31.26 7.49 -12.37
C ASP A 222 30.25 8.63 -12.59
N LEU A 223 29.49 9.01 -11.56
CA LEU A 223 28.62 10.20 -11.57
C LEU A 223 28.94 11.16 -10.42
N LYS A 224 30.23 11.34 -10.11
CA LYS A 224 30.69 12.19 -9.01
C LYS A 224 30.13 13.61 -9.12
N GLY A 225 29.43 14.08 -8.08
CA GLY A 225 28.90 15.44 -8.03
C GLY A 225 27.71 15.72 -8.97
N VAL A 226 27.15 14.69 -9.64
CA VAL A 226 25.95 14.83 -10.47
C VAL A 226 24.71 14.98 -9.58
N PRO A 227 23.90 16.05 -9.74
CA PRO A 227 22.64 16.18 -9.02
C PRO A 227 21.56 15.27 -9.63
N TRP A 228 20.94 14.42 -8.81
CA TRP A 228 19.90 13.47 -9.22
C TRP A 228 18.52 14.10 -9.42
N SER A 229 17.76 13.59 -10.40
CA SER A 229 16.39 14.07 -10.66
C SER A 229 15.37 13.45 -9.69
N ASN A 230 14.28 14.16 -9.42
CA ASN A 230 13.17 13.63 -8.64
C ASN A 230 12.30 12.69 -9.51
N PRO A 231 12.18 11.39 -9.16
CA PRO A 231 11.41 10.42 -9.95
C PRO A 231 9.95 10.80 -10.16
N MET A 232 9.34 11.47 -9.18
CA MET A 232 7.93 11.90 -9.22
C MET A 232 7.72 13.18 -10.05
N ASN A 233 8.79 13.86 -10.46
CA ASN A 233 8.72 15.13 -11.18
C ASN A 233 9.81 15.23 -12.27
N ALA A 234 9.97 14.18 -13.07
CA ALA A 234 11.04 14.09 -14.07
C ALA A 234 10.86 15.03 -15.27
N TRP A 235 9.64 15.41 -15.64
CA TRP A 235 9.40 16.27 -16.82
C TRP A 235 9.59 17.75 -16.50
N PHE A 236 10.24 18.48 -17.41
CA PHE A 236 10.42 19.94 -17.35
C PHE A 236 9.24 20.71 -17.96
N PHE A 237 8.11 20.03 -18.19
CA PHE A 237 6.87 20.61 -18.68
C PHE A 237 5.66 19.90 -18.05
N ALA A 238 4.49 20.52 -18.13
CA ALA A 238 3.23 19.93 -17.67
C ALA A 238 2.65 18.94 -18.68
N TYR A 239 1.62 18.19 -18.27
CA TYR A 239 0.87 17.33 -19.19
C TYR A 239 0.28 18.14 -20.35
N ARG A 240 -0.02 17.48 -21.46
CA ARG A 240 -0.50 18.12 -22.70
C ARG A 240 -1.64 19.13 -22.47
N SER A 241 -2.66 18.81 -21.65
CA SER A 241 -3.78 19.73 -21.36
C SER A 241 -3.40 20.99 -20.58
N GLN A 242 -2.20 21.03 -19.97
CA GLN A 242 -1.76 22.05 -19.03
C GLN A 242 -0.49 22.80 -19.45
N ARG A 243 0.17 22.40 -20.54
CA ARG A 243 1.36 23.07 -21.08
C ARG A 243 0.99 24.05 -22.19
N LYS A 244 1.73 25.15 -22.32
CA LYS A 244 1.59 26.10 -23.42
C LYS A 244 2.38 25.59 -24.63
N ASP A 245 1.96 25.96 -25.84
CA ASP A 245 2.66 25.62 -27.09
C ASP A 245 4.11 26.13 -27.10
N SER A 246 4.41 27.20 -26.35
CA SER A 246 5.75 27.76 -26.20
C SER A 246 6.66 27.01 -25.23
N ASP A 247 6.13 26.20 -24.31
CA ASP A 247 6.90 25.66 -23.18
C ASP A 247 8.08 24.78 -23.65
N ILE A 248 7.82 23.80 -24.52
CA ILE A 248 8.86 22.91 -25.06
C ILE A 248 9.83 23.68 -25.98
N PRO A 249 9.38 24.53 -26.91
CA PRO A 249 10.26 25.41 -27.68
C PRO A 249 11.19 26.30 -26.83
N THR A 250 10.69 26.88 -25.73
CA THR A 250 11.50 27.68 -24.80
C THR A 250 12.58 26.83 -24.14
N LEU A 251 12.28 25.59 -23.75
CA LEU A 251 13.28 24.66 -23.20
C LEU A 251 14.35 24.28 -24.24
N TRP A 252 13.97 24.07 -25.51
CA TRP A 252 14.95 23.86 -26.58
C TRP A 252 15.85 25.09 -26.83
N ALA A 253 15.28 26.29 -26.80
CA ALA A 253 16.03 27.54 -26.94
C ALA A 253 17.02 27.73 -25.78
N LEU A 254 16.57 27.47 -24.55
CA LEU A 254 17.43 27.54 -23.37
C LEU A 254 18.52 26.47 -23.39
N ALA A 255 18.22 25.25 -23.82
CA ALA A 255 19.22 24.19 -23.91
C ALA A 255 20.35 24.54 -24.90
N ARG A 256 20.03 25.14 -26.06
CA ARG A 256 21.04 25.66 -27.00
C ARG A 256 21.94 26.72 -26.35
N GLN A 257 21.31 27.68 -25.66
CA GLN A 257 22.02 28.73 -24.94
C GLN A 257 22.93 28.16 -23.85
N ALA A 258 22.45 27.15 -23.11
CA ALA A 258 23.22 26.47 -22.07
C ALA A 258 24.42 25.70 -22.65
N VAL A 259 24.22 24.93 -23.72
CA VAL A 259 25.33 24.23 -24.40
C VAL A 259 26.36 25.23 -24.92
N ALA A 260 25.94 26.39 -25.44
CA ALA A 260 26.84 27.46 -25.84
C ALA A 260 27.52 28.22 -24.66
N GLY A 261 27.08 27.97 -23.42
CA GLY A 261 27.57 28.65 -22.22
C GLY A 261 27.08 30.09 -22.05
N GLN A 262 26.09 30.53 -22.85
CA GLN A 262 25.58 31.90 -22.88
C GLN A 262 24.07 31.91 -22.79
N LEU A 263 23.53 32.32 -21.64
CA LEU A 263 22.09 32.41 -21.39
C LEU A 263 21.55 33.79 -21.70
N ASP A 264 20.37 33.84 -22.31
CA ASP A 264 19.60 35.06 -22.51
C ASP A 264 18.62 35.30 -21.35
N ALA A 265 18.49 36.55 -20.91
CA ALA A 265 17.71 36.91 -19.72
C ALA A 265 16.20 36.72 -19.94
N GLN A 266 15.71 36.90 -21.17
CA GLN A 266 14.30 36.69 -21.50
C GLN A 266 13.99 35.19 -21.54
N THR A 267 14.80 34.40 -22.25
CA THR A 267 14.64 32.94 -22.36
C THR A 267 14.70 32.25 -21.00
N PHE A 268 15.63 32.68 -20.13
CA PHE A 268 15.75 32.16 -18.76
C PHE A 268 14.51 32.47 -17.91
N ARG A 269 13.94 33.67 -18.05
CA ARG A 269 12.72 34.08 -17.34
C ARG A 269 11.50 33.30 -17.82
N GLU A 270 11.32 33.20 -19.14
CA GLU A 270 10.25 32.42 -19.75
C GLU A 270 10.31 30.94 -19.31
N ALA A 271 11.50 30.36 -19.22
CA ALA A 271 11.68 28.99 -18.72
C ALA A 271 11.26 28.82 -17.24
N LEU A 272 11.45 29.83 -16.40
CA LEU A 272 10.98 29.83 -15.00
C LEU A 272 9.46 29.98 -14.87
N GLU A 273 8.78 30.49 -15.90
CA GLU A 273 7.32 30.58 -15.94
C GLU A 273 6.65 29.27 -16.38
N ILE A 274 7.43 28.31 -16.91
CA ILE A 274 6.93 26.99 -17.29
C ILE A 274 6.46 26.24 -16.04
N ARG A 275 5.23 25.72 -16.11
CA ARG A 275 4.64 24.95 -15.02
C ARG A 275 5.51 23.72 -14.72
N LYS A 276 5.79 23.49 -13.43
CA LYS A 276 6.70 22.45 -12.89
C LYS A 276 8.21 22.73 -13.02
N VAL A 277 8.60 23.92 -13.50
CA VAL A 277 10.01 24.36 -13.56
C VAL A 277 10.25 25.42 -12.49
N ALA A 278 10.97 25.06 -11.44
CA ALA A 278 11.46 26.00 -10.43
C ALA A 278 12.97 26.20 -10.59
N LEU A 279 13.51 27.31 -10.08
CA LEU A 279 14.93 27.65 -10.23
C LEU A 279 15.90 26.52 -9.84
N PRO A 280 15.75 25.80 -8.72
CA PRO A 280 16.64 24.69 -8.39
C PRO A 280 16.67 23.60 -9.46
N LYS A 281 15.51 23.28 -10.03
CA LYS A 281 15.35 22.29 -11.09
C LYS A 281 15.91 22.78 -12.42
N LEU A 282 15.68 24.05 -12.75
CA LEU A 282 16.21 24.67 -13.96
C LEU A 282 17.75 24.71 -13.95
N THR A 283 18.34 25.20 -12.87
CA THR A 283 19.81 25.29 -12.70
C THR A 283 20.48 23.93 -12.61
N GLN A 284 19.80 22.93 -12.05
CA GLN A 284 20.21 21.53 -12.13
C GLN A 284 20.25 21.02 -13.58
N GLY A 285 19.21 21.32 -14.36
CA GLY A 285 19.18 21.05 -15.79
C GLY A 285 20.35 21.70 -16.55
N LEU A 286 20.60 22.98 -16.28
CA LEU A 286 21.71 23.72 -16.88
C LEU A 286 23.07 23.09 -16.54
N PHE A 287 23.25 22.63 -15.30
CA PHE A 287 24.45 21.92 -14.86
C PHE A 287 24.66 20.61 -15.63
N TRP A 288 23.61 19.84 -15.92
CA TRP A 288 23.74 18.62 -16.71
C TRP A 288 24.19 18.90 -18.16
N LEU A 289 23.64 19.95 -18.79
CA LEU A 289 23.94 20.26 -20.18
C LEU A 289 25.35 20.88 -20.36
N ASN A 290 25.81 21.66 -19.38
CA ASN A 290 27.12 22.29 -19.41
C ASN A 290 27.67 22.49 -17.98
N PRO A 291 28.24 21.42 -17.37
CA PRO A 291 28.76 21.47 -16.00
C PRO A 291 30.01 22.35 -15.85
N GLY A 292 30.64 22.77 -16.95
CA GLY A 292 31.75 23.72 -16.91
C GLY A 292 31.29 25.18 -16.77
N ALA A 293 30.08 25.50 -17.21
CA ALA A 293 29.57 26.89 -17.25
C ALA A 293 28.52 27.20 -16.17
N PHE A 294 27.88 26.19 -15.60
CA PHE A 294 26.75 26.36 -14.68
C PHE A 294 26.95 25.56 -13.39
N LEU A 295 26.13 25.84 -12.38
CA LEU A 295 26.10 25.14 -11.10
C LEU A 295 24.65 24.98 -10.64
N ALA A 296 24.27 23.79 -10.20
CA ALA A 296 22.93 23.56 -9.68
C ALA A 296 22.72 24.30 -8.35
N LEU A 297 21.68 25.14 -8.24
CA LEU A 297 21.29 25.80 -6.98
C LEU A 297 20.20 25.00 -6.26
N ASN A 298 20.59 23.82 -5.77
CA ASN A 298 19.71 22.87 -5.09
C ASN A 298 19.97 22.82 -3.57
N SER A 299 19.29 21.91 -2.87
CA SER A 299 19.43 21.73 -1.43
C SER A 299 20.80 21.22 -0.96
N VAL A 300 21.69 20.85 -1.88
CA VAL A 300 23.06 20.39 -1.58
C VAL A 300 24.04 21.55 -1.73
N ASN A 301 24.03 22.20 -2.90
CA ASN A 301 24.99 23.25 -3.22
C ASN A 301 24.68 24.59 -2.53
N VAL A 302 23.41 24.94 -2.33
CA VAL A 302 23.04 26.24 -1.73
C VAL A 302 23.55 26.39 -0.28
N PRO A 303 23.32 25.42 0.63
CA PRO A 303 23.87 25.51 1.99
C PRO A 303 25.40 25.55 2.01
N PHE A 304 26.04 24.77 1.13
CA PHE A 304 27.50 24.73 1.01
C PHE A 304 28.07 26.08 0.57
N LEU A 305 27.50 26.70 -0.45
CA LEU A 305 27.86 28.04 -0.91
C LEU A 305 27.65 29.10 0.17
N GLN A 306 26.53 29.05 0.90
CA GLN A 306 26.25 29.98 1.99
C GLN A 306 27.26 29.85 3.14
N TRP A 307 27.64 28.62 3.46
CA TRP A 307 28.67 28.33 4.46
C TRP A 307 30.04 28.90 4.07
N HIS A 308 30.39 28.85 2.77
CA HIS A 308 31.59 29.47 2.21
C HIS A 308 31.43 30.96 1.86
N GLY A 309 30.41 31.64 2.39
CA GLY A 309 30.27 33.10 2.32
C GLY A 309 29.42 33.64 1.16
N VAL A 310 28.91 32.79 0.26
CA VAL A 310 28.01 33.19 -0.83
C VAL A 310 26.56 33.23 -0.33
N LYS A 311 26.26 34.22 0.51
CA LYS A 311 24.97 34.34 1.22
C LYS A 311 23.74 34.46 0.30
N THR A 312 23.92 34.93 -0.93
CA THR A 312 22.86 35.18 -1.91
C THR A 312 22.43 33.92 -2.68
N ALA A 313 23.14 32.79 -2.56
CA ALA A 313 22.88 31.57 -3.33
C ALA A 313 21.44 31.03 -3.22
N GLY A 314 20.76 31.26 -2.09
CA GLY A 314 19.36 30.86 -1.87
C GLY A 314 18.30 31.91 -2.23
N LYS A 315 18.68 33.06 -2.78
CA LYS A 315 17.78 34.21 -3.04
C LYS A 315 17.69 34.61 -4.51
N VAL A 316 18.20 33.77 -5.41
CA VAL A 316 18.22 34.05 -6.85
C VAL A 316 16.80 34.01 -7.43
N GLN A 317 16.46 35.01 -8.25
CA GLN A 317 15.20 35.11 -9.00
C GLN A 317 15.44 35.45 -10.48
N THR A 318 16.58 36.08 -10.80
CA THR A 318 16.93 36.53 -12.15
C THR A 318 18.22 35.88 -12.66
N LEU A 319 18.43 35.94 -13.98
CA LEU A 319 19.69 35.48 -14.59
C LEU A 319 20.91 36.26 -14.07
N ALA A 320 20.77 37.56 -13.83
CA ALA A 320 21.85 38.40 -13.32
C ALA A 320 22.31 37.95 -11.92
N GLU A 321 21.37 37.70 -11.02
CA GLU A 321 21.65 37.16 -9.69
C GLU A 321 22.26 35.75 -9.75
N TYR A 322 21.78 34.91 -10.68
CA TYR A 322 22.36 33.59 -10.90
C TYR A 322 23.83 33.70 -11.35
N GLN A 323 24.13 34.59 -12.30
CA GLN A 323 25.49 34.85 -12.77
C GLN A 323 26.40 35.44 -11.69
N GLU A 324 25.86 36.24 -10.76
CA GLU A 324 26.61 36.69 -9.57
C GLU A 324 26.99 35.52 -8.66
N VAL A 325 26.05 34.61 -8.40
CA VAL A 325 26.32 33.40 -7.61
C VAL A 325 27.33 32.49 -8.30
N LEU A 326 27.27 32.32 -9.63
CA LEU A 326 28.24 31.55 -10.40
C LEU A 326 29.66 32.15 -10.29
N ARG A 327 29.79 33.47 -10.41
CA ARG A 327 31.08 34.17 -10.24
C ARG A 327 31.64 34.00 -8.83
N ALA A 328 30.78 34.11 -7.81
CA ALA A 328 31.19 33.91 -6.42
C ALA A 328 31.58 32.45 -6.15
N ALA A 329 30.87 31.49 -6.73
CA ALA A 329 31.15 30.06 -6.61
C ALA A 329 32.46 29.66 -7.32
N GLN A 330 32.79 30.25 -8.48
CA GLN A 330 34.07 30.05 -9.17
C GLN A 330 35.28 30.50 -8.36
N ALA A 331 35.10 31.43 -7.42
CA ALA A 331 36.19 31.85 -6.53
C ALA A 331 36.47 30.84 -5.41
N LEU A 332 35.58 29.86 -5.19
CA LEU A 332 35.69 28.89 -4.09
C LEU A 332 36.33 27.56 -4.50
N ALA A 333 36.29 27.21 -5.79
CA ALA A 333 36.73 25.92 -6.31
C ALA A 333 37.31 26.09 -7.71
N PRO A 334 38.21 25.18 -8.15
CA PRO A 334 38.79 25.23 -9.50
C PRO A 334 37.73 25.14 -10.61
N ASP A 335 36.62 24.44 -10.34
CA ASP A 335 35.51 24.27 -11.27
C ASP A 335 34.22 23.91 -10.53
N PHE A 336 33.08 24.01 -11.21
CA PHE A 336 31.76 23.74 -10.62
C PHE A 336 31.51 22.27 -10.30
N LEU A 337 32.17 21.33 -10.99
CA LEU A 337 32.09 19.89 -10.67
C LEU A 337 32.74 19.65 -9.32
N SER A 338 33.96 20.16 -9.11
CA SER A 338 34.71 20.04 -7.86
C SER A 338 33.93 20.65 -6.71
N LEU A 339 33.28 21.80 -6.95
CA LEU A 339 32.39 22.42 -5.97
C LEU A 339 31.15 21.56 -5.68
N SER A 340 30.44 21.09 -6.72
CA SER A 340 29.25 20.25 -6.56
C SER A 340 29.58 18.92 -5.88
N HIS A 341 30.74 18.34 -6.20
CA HIS A 341 31.26 17.15 -5.55
C HIS A 341 31.62 17.44 -4.10
N ALA A 342 32.36 18.50 -3.78
CA ALA A 342 32.68 18.88 -2.41
C ALA A 342 31.44 19.18 -1.57
N ALA A 343 30.45 19.88 -2.15
CA ALA A 343 29.15 20.11 -1.55
C ALA A 343 28.40 18.80 -1.29
N TRP A 344 28.51 17.82 -2.19
CA TRP A 344 27.98 16.47 -2.01
C TRP A 344 28.73 15.70 -0.91
N LEU A 345 30.06 15.75 -0.88
CA LEU A 345 30.90 15.11 0.15
C LEU A 345 30.80 15.76 1.55
N ARG A 346 30.25 16.98 1.63
CA ARG A 346 30.02 17.71 2.90
C ARG A 346 28.55 17.98 3.19
N GLY A 347 27.66 17.48 2.34
CA GLY A 347 26.23 17.51 2.60
C GLY A 347 25.94 16.83 3.93
N PRO A 348 24.78 17.09 4.57
CA PRO A 348 24.45 16.55 5.89
C PRO A 348 24.41 15.00 5.99
N THR A 349 24.84 14.25 4.96
CA THR A 349 24.70 12.79 4.82
C THR A 349 25.94 12.04 4.29
N SER A 350 27.07 12.69 3.98
CA SER A 350 28.32 12.06 3.47
C SER A 350 29.45 13.01 3.86
N ASN A 351 30.66 12.69 4.35
CA ASN A 351 31.53 11.52 4.26
C ASN A 351 32.37 11.33 5.54
N LYS A 352 32.32 10.12 6.11
CA LYS A 352 33.47 9.50 6.77
C LYS A 352 33.37 8.04 6.37
N VAL A 353 34.36 7.43 5.71
CA VAL A 353 34.35 5.96 5.58
C VAL A 353 34.62 5.41 6.99
N ALA A 354 33.82 4.43 7.43
CA ALA A 354 34.05 3.82 8.74
C ALA A 354 35.32 2.98 8.69
N THR A 355 36.12 3.03 9.75
CA THR A 355 37.29 2.16 9.94
C THR A 355 37.16 1.41 11.26
N LEU A 356 37.89 0.31 11.42
CA LEU A 356 38.04 -0.30 12.74
C LEU A 356 38.70 0.68 13.72
N ARG A 357 38.33 0.58 14.99
CA ARG A 357 38.96 1.29 16.10
C ARG A 357 39.60 0.28 17.03
N ASP A 358 40.93 0.22 17.05
CA ASP A 358 41.69 -0.75 17.86
C ASP A 358 41.20 -2.20 17.68
N GLY A 359 40.97 -2.62 16.43
CA GLY A 359 40.46 -3.95 16.09
C GLY A 359 38.96 -4.16 16.31
N ARG A 360 38.20 -3.12 16.66
CA ARG A 360 36.76 -3.17 16.96
C ARG A 360 35.92 -2.53 15.87
N PHE A 361 34.74 -3.09 15.60
CA PHE A 361 33.77 -2.45 14.73
C PHE A 361 33.07 -1.28 15.46
N PRO A 362 32.95 -0.09 14.86
CA PRO A 362 32.42 1.10 15.54
C PRO A 362 30.88 1.11 15.60
N PHE A 363 30.29 0.12 16.28
CA PHE A 363 28.84 -0.10 16.27
C PHE A 363 28.03 0.99 16.99
N THR A 364 28.55 1.58 18.07
CA THR A 364 27.89 2.69 18.78
C THR A 364 27.82 3.93 17.90
N GLU A 365 28.88 4.23 17.15
CA GLU A 365 28.89 5.34 16.18
C GLU A 365 27.88 5.09 15.06
N TYR A 366 27.89 3.86 14.52
CA TYR A 366 26.89 3.40 13.56
C TYR A 366 25.46 3.64 14.03
N ARG A 367 25.13 3.26 15.26
CA ARG A 367 23.79 3.47 15.83
C ARG A 367 23.44 4.95 15.96
N GLN A 368 24.37 5.78 16.40
CA GLN A 368 24.16 7.23 16.57
C GLN A 368 23.95 7.95 15.23
N ASP A 369 24.78 7.62 14.23
CA ASP A 369 24.68 8.07 12.85
C ASP A 369 23.29 7.80 12.27
N VAL A 370 22.78 6.59 12.50
CA VAL A 370 21.46 6.16 12.05
C VAL A 370 20.33 6.88 12.80
N GLN A 371 20.45 7.05 14.12
CA GLN A 371 19.47 7.77 14.94
C GLN A 371 19.42 9.28 14.63
N GLY A 372 20.50 9.87 14.09
CA GLY A 372 20.54 11.26 13.66
C GLY A 372 19.72 11.56 12.40
N LEU A 373 19.31 10.53 11.65
CA LEU A 373 18.62 10.64 10.35
C LEU A 373 17.10 10.39 10.43
N VAL A 374 16.52 10.45 11.64
CA VAL A 374 15.10 10.14 11.88
C VAL A 374 14.18 11.11 11.13
N GLY A 375 13.43 10.56 10.17
CA GLY A 375 12.45 11.26 9.33
C GLY A 375 12.59 10.93 7.83
N ASP A 376 13.76 10.49 7.40
CA ASP A 376 14.06 10.20 6.00
C ASP A 376 14.84 8.88 5.88
N LYS A 377 14.10 7.76 5.83
CA LYS A 377 14.66 6.39 5.79
C LYS A 377 15.61 6.18 4.60
N VAL A 378 15.45 6.95 3.52
CA VAL A 378 16.33 6.92 2.36
C VAL A 378 17.73 7.42 2.72
N LYS A 379 17.84 8.51 3.50
CA LYS A 379 19.12 9.07 3.94
C LYS A 379 19.87 8.14 4.88
N GLY A 380 19.13 7.48 5.79
CA GLY A 380 19.69 6.44 6.65
C GLY A 380 20.39 5.37 5.82
N ASN A 381 19.69 4.80 4.84
CA ASN A 381 20.24 3.74 3.99
C ASN A 381 21.39 4.20 3.10
N MET A 382 21.34 5.43 2.60
CA MET A 382 22.48 6.00 1.86
C MET A 382 23.72 6.14 2.74
N LEU A 383 23.59 6.60 3.98
CA LEU A 383 24.71 6.67 4.92
C LEU A 383 25.27 5.26 5.19
N LEU A 384 24.39 4.28 5.42
CA LEU A 384 24.75 2.88 5.64
C LEU A 384 25.56 2.31 4.46
N GLU A 385 25.05 2.49 3.24
CA GLU A 385 25.66 2.02 2.00
C GLU A 385 27.01 2.70 1.72
N GLN A 386 27.12 4.01 1.94
CA GLN A 386 28.32 4.78 1.62
C GLN A 386 29.42 4.68 2.68
N ARG A 387 29.06 4.59 3.97
CA ARG A 387 30.02 4.66 5.09
C ARG A 387 30.44 3.30 5.63
N TYR A 388 29.50 2.37 5.81
CA TYR A 388 29.73 1.13 6.55
C TYR A 388 29.85 -0.11 5.65
N SER A 389 29.22 -0.11 4.46
CA SER A 389 29.32 -1.21 3.50
C SER A 389 30.76 -1.50 3.02
N PRO A 390 31.59 -0.49 2.67
CA PRO A 390 32.97 -0.76 2.24
C PRO A 390 33.80 -1.48 3.29
N LEU A 391 33.68 -1.07 4.57
CA LEU A 391 34.37 -1.70 5.69
C LEU A 391 33.99 -3.18 5.84
N LEU A 392 32.69 -3.51 5.82
CA LEU A 392 32.25 -4.90 5.93
C LEU A 392 32.78 -5.78 4.78
N VAL A 393 32.77 -5.27 3.55
CA VAL A 393 33.29 -5.99 2.38
C VAL A 393 34.79 -6.28 2.52
N GLU A 394 35.56 -5.33 3.05
CA GLU A 394 36.99 -5.51 3.32
C GLU A 394 37.23 -6.56 4.40
N LEU A 395 36.54 -6.45 5.53
CA LEU A 395 36.66 -7.40 6.64
C LEU A 395 36.28 -8.84 6.25
N PHE A 396 35.24 -9.02 5.42
CA PHE A 396 34.89 -10.35 4.92
C PHE A 396 35.92 -10.91 3.93
N ARG A 397 36.65 -10.05 3.20
CA ARG A 397 37.72 -10.49 2.32
C ARG A 397 38.95 -10.93 3.12
N GLU A 398 39.27 -10.20 4.19
CA GLU A 398 40.37 -10.54 5.11
C GLU A 398 40.13 -11.84 5.87
N ALA A 399 38.86 -12.22 6.08
CA ALA A 399 38.51 -13.52 6.67
C ALA A 399 38.77 -14.72 5.73
N GLU A 400 39.25 -14.49 4.50
CA GLU A 400 39.62 -15.50 3.51
C GLU A 400 38.65 -16.70 3.37
N PRO A 401 37.35 -16.47 3.13
CA PRO A 401 36.40 -17.56 2.92
C PRO A 401 36.76 -18.41 1.69
N GLU A 402 36.66 -19.73 1.84
CA GLU A 402 36.94 -20.70 0.77
C GLU A 402 35.79 -20.73 -0.25
N HIS A 403 34.55 -20.54 0.19
CA HIS A 403 33.35 -20.78 -0.63
C HIS A 403 32.47 -19.53 -0.86
N LEU A 404 32.63 -18.47 -0.06
CA LEU A 404 31.81 -17.26 -0.11
C LEU A 404 32.61 -16.03 -0.57
N THR A 405 32.38 -15.54 -1.79
CA THR A 405 33.04 -14.30 -2.27
C THR A 405 32.20 -13.04 -1.96
N PRO A 406 32.65 -12.06 -1.17
CA PRO A 406 31.84 -10.91 -0.81
C PRO A 406 31.57 -9.96 -2.00
N SER A 407 30.32 -9.52 -2.17
CA SER A 407 29.93 -8.53 -3.18
C SER A 407 28.86 -7.55 -2.66
N GLN A 408 28.81 -6.33 -3.22
CA GLN A 408 27.76 -5.37 -2.87
C GLN A 408 26.44 -5.73 -3.56
N SER A 409 25.31 -5.61 -2.86
CA SER A 409 23.96 -5.82 -3.40
C SER A 409 23.31 -4.47 -3.69
N ALA A 410 22.58 -4.35 -4.81
CA ALA A 410 21.65 -3.23 -5.01
C ALA A 410 20.51 -3.29 -3.98
N TYR A 411 20.12 -2.13 -3.44
CA TYR A 411 19.09 -2.00 -2.41
C TYR A 411 17.68 -2.31 -2.95
N GLY A 412 16.89 -3.08 -2.18
CA GLY A 412 15.48 -3.34 -2.40
C GLY A 412 14.63 -2.59 -1.37
N GLY A 413 13.66 -1.81 -1.85
CA GLY A 413 12.85 -0.89 -1.05
C GLY A 413 12.14 -1.52 0.14
N GLY A 414 12.56 -1.12 1.35
CA GLY A 414 11.90 -1.41 2.62
C GLY A 414 12.10 -0.31 3.66
N GLN A 415 11.30 -0.32 4.72
CA GLN A 415 11.27 0.66 5.81
C GLN A 415 12.36 0.45 6.89
N GLN A 416 13.54 -0.05 6.54
CA GLN A 416 14.56 -0.57 7.47
C GLN A 416 15.93 0.07 7.27
N LEU A 417 16.71 0.12 8.36
CA LEU A 417 18.08 0.66 8.44
C LEU A 417 19.07 -0.52 8.53
N ALA A 418 19.36 -1.14 7.39
CA ALA A 418 20.24 -2.30 7.32
C ALA A 418 21.25 -2.24 6.18
N VAL A 419 22.51 -2.61 6.44
CA VAL A 419 23.52 -2.84 5.37
C VAL A 419 23.40 -4.28 4.89
N LYS A 420 23.31 -4.50 3.57
CA LYS A 420 23.34 -5.83 2.97
C LYS A 420 24.60 -6.04 2.16
N VAL A 421 25.47 -6.94 2.62
CA VAL A 421 26.60 -7.46 1.83
C VAL A 421 26.23 -8.85 1.34
N SER A 422 26.41 -9.15 0.06
CA SER A 422 26.23 -10.51 -0.45
C SER A 422 27.47 -11.32 -0.15
N LEU A 423 27.28 -12.56 0.30
CA LEU A 423 28.34 -13.54 0.48
C LEU A 423 28.15 -14.57 -0.65
N GLY A 424 28.99 -14.51 -1.69
CA GLY A 424 28.79 -15.14 -2.99
C GLY A 424 28.31 -14.16 -4.06
N GLY A 425 28.50 -14.50 -5.34
CA GLY A 425 28.10 -13.67 -6.48
C GLY A 425 26.63 -13.26 -6.36
N GLY A 426 26.37 -11.98 -6.10
CA GLY A 426 25.01 -11.47 -5.99
C GLY A 426 24.18 -11.87 -7.21
N VAL A 427 23.00 -12.44 -6.97
CA VAL A 427 22.13 -13.21 -7.91
C VAL A 427 22.44 -14.72 -7.87
N LYS A 428 21.42 -15.51 -7.48
CA LYS A 428 21.37 -17.00 -7.43
C LYS A 428 22.64 -17.68 -7.97
N MET A 429 23.45 -18.26 -7.09
CA MET A 429 24.60 -19.07 -7.49
C MET A 429 24.14 -20.24 -8.38
N SER A 430 25.00 -20.73 -9.28
CA SER A 430 24.74 -21.90 -10.12
C SER A 430 24.32 -23.14 -9.30
N SER A 431 24.77 -23.21 -8.05
CA SER A 431 24.42 -24.26 -7.11
C SER A 431 23.04 -24.13 -6.47
N GLY A 432 22.43 -22.95 -6.48
CA GLY A 432 21.12 -22.72 -5.86
C GLY A 432 21.16 -22.34 -4.37
N VAL A 433 22.33 -22.09 -3.79
CA VAL A 433 22.49 -21.54 -2.43
C VAL A 433 22.79 -20.03 -2.52
N PHE A 434 22.42 -19.23 -1.52
CA PHE A 434 22.80 -17.81 -1.39
C PHE A 434 23.35 -17.52 0.01
N GLY A 435 24.19 -16.47 0.10
CA GLY A 435 24.66 -15.93 1.37
C GLY A 435 24.55 -14.41 1.46
N ARG A 436 24.34 -13.87 2.67
CA ARG A 436 24.29 -12.43 2.93
C ARG A 436 24.70 -12.07 4.36
N ALA A 437 25.27 -10.88 4.54
CA ALA A 437 25.50 -10.24 5.82
C ALA A 437 24.59 -9.01 5.98
N LEU A 438 24.00 -8.85 7.15
CA LEU A 438 22.99 -7.84 7.49
C LEU A 438 23.40 -7.08 8.76
N LEU A 439 23.62 -5.77 8.68
CA LEU A 439 23.96 -4.93 9.84
C LEU A 439 22.76 -4.11 10.29
N PHE A 440 22.22 -4.32 11.50
CA PHE A 440 21.03 -3.63 12.01
C PHE A 440 21.36 -2.69 13.18
N ALA A 441 20.75 -1.50 13.20
CA ALA A 441 20.93 -0.54 14.31
C ALA A 441 20.07 -0.87 15.55
N ASP A 442 18.95 -1.55 15.33
CA ASP A 442 17.95 -1.97 16.30
C ASP A 442 17.35 -3.35 15.93
N ASP A 443 16.44 -3.86 16.75
CA ASP A 443 15.87 -5.22 16.59
C ASP A 443 14.74 -5.30 15.53
N SER A 444 14.74 -4.40 14.54
CA SER A 444 13.63 -4.25 13.57
C SER A 444 13.63 -5.29 12.42
N GLY A 445 14.76 -5.97 12.18
CA GLY A 445 14.88 -7.15 11.31
C GLY A 445 14.57 -6.94 9.81
N PHE A 446 14.25 -8.00 9.06
CA PHE A 446 13.96 -8.03 7.60
C PHE A 446 12.74 -8.94 7.32
N GLU A 447 11.87 -8.61 6.34
CA GLU A 447 10.80 -9.52 5.84
C GLU A 447 10.01 -10.28 6.94
N TYR A 448 9.37 -9.57 7.88
CA TYR A 448 8.56 -10.17 8.97
C TYR A 448 9.33 -11.07 9.97
N VAL A 449 10.68 -11.03 9.97
CA VAL A 449 11.56 -11.68 10.96
C VAL A 449 12.29 -10.63 11.77
N ARG A 450 12.28 -10.71 13.10
CA ARG A 450 13.08 -9.83 13.96
C ARG A 450 14.49 -10.40 14.08
N PHE A 451 15.48 -9.67 13.55
CA PHE A 451 16.88 -9.96 13.83
C PHE A 451 17.36 -9.07 14.98
N PRO A 452 18.30 -9.55 15.81
CA PRO A 452 18.90 -8.71 16.84
C PRO A 452 19.70 -7.56 16.20
N ALA A 453 19.80 -6.44 16.90
CA ALA A 453 20.77 -5.40 16.58
C ALA A 453 22.18 -6.00 16.50
N GLY A 454 22.97 -5.60 15.50
CA GLY A 454 24.28 -6.19 15.25
C GLY A 454 24.45 -6.71 13.83
N LEU A 455 25.43 -7.59 13.61
CA LEU A 455 25.78 -8.14 12.30
C LEU A 455 25.30 -9.59 12.20
N THR A 456 24.40 -9.88 11.26
CA THR A 456 23.89 -11.25 11.02
C THR A 456 24.38 -11.78 9.68
N LEU A 457 25.03 -12.94 9.68
CA LEU A 457 25.37 -13.70 8.47
C LEU A 457 24.32 -14.78 8.23
N GLU A 458 23.73 -14.85 7.05
CA GLU A 458 22.66 -15.78 6.69
C GLU A 458 23.02 -16.54 5.40
N ILE A 459 22.90 -17.87 5.43
CA ILE A 459 23.05 -18.77 4.28
C ILE A 459 21.74 -19.53 4.07
N GLY A 460 21.32 -19.72 2.82
CA GLY A 460 20.10 -20.47 2.57
C GLY A 460 19.84 -20.86 1.12
N ILE A 461 18.75 -21.60 0.93
CA ILE A 461 18.22 -22.00 -0.38
C ILE A 461 17.03 -21.08 -0.69
N PRO A 462 17.05 -20.33 -1.82
CA PRO A 462 15.97 -19.43 -2.21
C PRO A 462 14.82 -20.21 -2.86
N ASP A 463 13.68 -19.55 -3.04
CA ASP A 463 12.53 -20.14 -3.74
C ASP A 463 12.88 -20.51 -5.20
N GLY A 464 12.34 -21.65 -5.67
CA GLY A 464 12.33 -22.04 -7.10
C GLY A 464 13.21 -23.22 -7.52
N LYS A 465 13.61 -24.12 -6.62
CA LYS A 465 14.41 -25.33 -6.91
C LYS A 465 13.61 -26.65 -6.89
N GLY A 466 12.29 -26.58 -7.03
CA GLY A 466 11.47 -27.78 -6.88
C GLY A 466 11.36 -28.27 -5.42
N ASP A 467 10.73 -29.43 -5.19
CA ASP A 467 10.67 -30.14 -3.91
C ASP A 467 11.94 -31.00 -3.64
N GLY A 468 12.93 -30.98 -4.54
CA GLY A 468 14.21 -31.71 -4.40
C GLY A 468 14.95 -31.49 -3.07
N PRO A 469 15.10 -30.24 -2.56
CA PRO A 469 15.66 -29.99 -1.23
C PRO A 469 14.88 -30.64 -0.08
N ARG A 470 13.55 -30.75 -0.18
CA ARG A 470 12.72 -31.43 0.84
C ARG A 470 12.91 -32.94 0.78
N GLN A 471 12.88 -33.50 -0.42
CA GLN A 471 13.11 -34.92 -0.65
C GLN A 471 14.51 -35.33 -0.20
N ALA A 472 15.52 -34.49 -0.42
CA ALA A 472 16.87 -34.70 0.12
C ALA A 472 16.84 -34.81 1.66
N LEU A 473 16.08 -33.91 2.29
CA LEU A 473 15.87 -33.86 3.74
C LEU A 473 14.92 -34.95 4.27
N GLU A 474 14.29 -35.79 3.45
CA GLU A 474 13.57 -36.98 3.92
C GLU A 474 14.53 -38.05 4.46
N ARG A 475 15.75 -38.08 3.91
CA ARG A 475 16.82 -38.97 4.37
C ARG A 475 17.35 -38.50 5.72
N GLU A 476 17.21 -39.34 6.74
CA GLU A 476 17.72 -39.07 8.08
C GLU A 476 19.21 -38.72 8.07
N SER A 477 20.02 -39.39 7.24
CA SER A 477 21.45 -39.08 7.14
C SER A 477 21.73 -37.63 6.71
N VAL A 478 20.96 -37.10 5.75
CA VAL A 478 21.14 -35.73 5.24
C VAL A 478 20.68 -34.69 6.26
N ARG A 479 19.61 -34.99 7.00
CA ARG A 479 19.19 -34.15 8.13
C ARG A 479 20.24 -34.11 9.22
N GLN A 480 20.83 -35.27 9.55
CA GLN A 480 21.89 -35.34 10.56
C GLN A 480 23.15 -34.61 10.11
N ASP A 481 23.57 -34.75 8.84
CA ASP A 481 24.72 -34.02 8.30
C ASP A 481 24.53 -32.49 8.41
N LEU A 482 23.33 -32.00 8.07
CA LEU A 482 22.97 -30.59 8.21
C LEU A 482 22.92 -30.14 9.69
N LEU A 483 22.33 -30.94 10.58
CA LEU A 483 22.27 -30.66 12.01
C LEU A 483 23.67 -30.67 12.66
N ASP A 484 24.55 -31.59 12.28
CA ASP A 484 25.91 -31.67 12.78
C ASP A 484 26.73 -30.45 12.33
N ALA A 485 26.57 -30.00 11.08
CA ALA A 485 27.14 -28.74 10.61
C ALA A 485 26.63 -27.54 11.41
N MET A 486 25.34 -27.53 11.76
CA MET A 486 24.69 -26.44 12.50
C MET A 486 25.05 -26.38 14.00
N VAL A 487 25.35 -27.52 14.63
CA VAL A 487 25.64 -27.62 16.08
C VAL A 487 27.16 -27.60 16.36
N LYS A 488 28.00 -27.50 15.31
CA LYS A 488 29.44 -27.37 15.48
C LYS A 488 29.75 -26.18 16.39
N SER A 489 30.52 -26.44 17.45
CA SER A 489 30.81 -25.45 18.49
C SER A 489 31.54 -24.25 17.89
N LEU A 490 30.93 -23.07 17.99
CA LEU A 490 31.56 -21.80 17.65
C LEU A 490 31.91 -21.04 18.92
N PRO A 491 32.99 -20.24 18.90
CA PRO A 491 33.36 -19.36 20.01
C PRO A 491 32.47 -18.10 20.03
N LEU A 492 31.14 -18.23 19.97
CA LEU A 492 30.19 -17.11 19.88
C LEU A 492 29.21 -17.13 21.05
N SER A 493 28.79 -15.95 21.51
CA SER A 493 27.89 -15.84 22.67
C SER A 493 26.43 -16.16 22.34
N THR A 494 26.07 -16.14 21.06
CA THR A 494 24.71 -16.39 20.57
C THR A 494 24.67 -17.66 19.71
N PRO A 495 23.73 -18.60 19.97
CA PRO A 495 23.60 -19.78 19.14
C PRO A 495 23.12 -19.40 17.72
N PRO A 496 23.50 -20.16 16.68
CA PRO A 496 22.94 -19.98 15.37
C PRO A 496 21.43 -20.21 15.39
N THR A 497 20.75 -19.61 14.42
CA THR A 497 19.30 -19.65 14.29
C THR A 497 18.91 -20.35 13.00
N LEU A 498 18.05 -21.35 13.11
CA LEU A 498 17.40 -21.97 11.97
C LEU A 498 16.12 -21.21 11.66
N THR A 499 15.95 -20.90 10.39
CA THR A 499 14.77 -20.20 9.88
C THR A 499 14.15 -21.04 8.77
N LEU A 500 12.97 -21.59 9.04
CA LEU A 500 12.19 -22.39 8.08
C LEU A 500 10.93 -21.64 7.70
N ASN A 501 10.56 -21.68 6.41
CA ASN A 501 9.25 -21.24 5.96
C ASN A 501 8.39 -22.48 5.70
N THR A 502 7.59 -22.89 6.68
CA THR A 502 6.77 -24.11 6.55
C THR A 502 5.38 -23.83 6.01
N ASP A 503 4.85 -22.61 6.11
CA ASP A 503 3.61 -22.12 5.49
C ASP A 503 3.63 -20.58 5.58
N PHE A 504 3.00 -19.88 4.63
CA PHE A 504 2.96 -18.40 4.59
C PHE A 504 2.70 -17.78 5.98
N GLY A 505 3.78 -17.29 6.61
CA GLY A 505 3.81 -16.75 7.97
C GLY A 505 5.18 -16.11 8.27
N PRO A 506 5.30 -15.37 9.40
CA PRO A 506 6.59 -14.80 9.81
C PRO A 506 7.58 -15.95 10.05
N LEU A 507 8.80 -15.84 9.52
CA LEU A 507 9.78 -16.90 9.70
C LEU A 507 10.12 -17.02 11.19
N GLN A 508 10.07 -18.23 11.72
CA GLN A 508 10.45 -18.49 13.11
C GLN A 508 11.96 -18.67 13.21
N LEU A 509 12.58 -17.98 14.16
CA LEU A 509 13.97 -18.20 14.55
C LEU A 509 14.00 -19.27 15.62
N LEU A 510 14.53 -20.44 15.27
CA LEU A 510 14.75 -21.54 16.21
C LEU A 510 16.22 -21.49 16.66
N PRO A 511 16.54 -21.15 17.92
CA PRO A 511 17.91 -21.17 18.42
C PRO A 511 18.40 -22.62 18.49
N LEU A 512 19.61 -22.86 17.98
CA LEU A 512 20.21 -24.18 17.85
C LEU A 512 21.24 -24.38 18.95
N THR A 513 20.76 -24.70 20.15
CA THR A 513 21.63 -25.20 21.23
C THR A 513 21.69 -26.74 21.18
N PRO A 514 22.66 -27.39 21.87
CA PRO A 514 22.64 -28.84 22.03
C PRO A 514 21.29 -29.39 22.54
N GLU A 515 20.60 -28.65 23.41
CA GLU A 515 19.24 -28.99 23.88
C GLU A 515 18.15 -28.70 22.83
N GLY A 516 18.36 -27.70 21.97
CA GLY A 516 17.47 -27.34 20.86
C GLY A 516 17.61 -28.22 19.60
N ARG A 517 18.61 -29.12 19.56
CA ARG A 517 18.86 -30.03 18.42
C ARG A 517 17.64 -30.88 18.07
N GLN A 518 16.92 -31.38 19.07
CA GLN A 518 15.70 -32.17 18.83
C GLN A 518 14.59 -31.32 18.19
N VAL A 519 14.39 -30.10 18.68
CA VAL A 519 13.39 -29.16 18.13
C VAL A 519 13.72 -28.79 16.68
N ALA A 520 15.00 -28.59 16.37
CA ALA A 520 15.45 -28.34 15.00
C ALA A 520 15.28 -29.56 14.10
N SER A 521 15.55 -30.76 14.61
CA SER A 521 15.34 -32.02 13.90
C SER A 521 13.86 -32.24 13.58
N ASP A 522 12.97 -32.00 14.55
CA ASP A 522 11.52 -32.09 14.38
C ASP A 522 11.01 -31.06 13.36
N ALA A 523 11.57 -29.84 13.39
CA ALA A 523 11.23 -28.78 12.45
C ALA A 523 11.72 -29.07 11.02
N LEU A 524 12.93 -29.63 10.85
CA LEU A 524 13.43 -30.08 9.56
C LEU A 524 12.63 -31.28 9.02
N SER A 525 12.22 -32.20 9.89
CA SER A 525 11.35 -33.32 9.54
C SER A 525 9.98 -32.83 9.07
N THR A 526 9.41 -31.84 9.76
CA THR A 526 8.15 -31.19 9.37
C THR A 526 8.30 -30.44 8.04
N TYR A 527 9.43 -29.76 7.83
CA TYR A 527 9.74 -29.07 6.58
C TYR A 527 9.89 -30.06 5.40
N ALA A 528 10.53 -31.22 5.63
CA ALA A 528 10.70 -32.27 4.62
C ALA A 528 9.35 -32.86 4.18
N ALA A 529 8.42 -33.08 5.11
CA ALA A 529 7.09 -33.64 4.80
C ALA A 529 6.12 -32.67 4.09
N GLY A 530 6.47 -31.39 3.94
CA GLY A 530 5.55 -30.33 3.48
C GLY A 530 5.43 -30.16 1.96
N THR A 531 5.06 -31.20 1.21
CA THR A 531 4.87 -31.15 -0.26
C THR A 531 4.01 -29.95 -0.69
N GLY A 532 4.46 -29.15 -1.66
CA GLY A 532 3.72 -27.99 -2.18
C GLY A 532 3.73 -26.69 -1.35
N LYS A 533 4.44 -26.61 -0.21
CA LYS A 533 4.53 -25.40 0.65
C LYS A 533 5.78 -24.53 0.37
N SER A 534 5.97 -23.38 1.03
CA SER A 534 7.13 -22.47 0.81
C SER A 534 8.50 -23.15 0.97
N ARG A 535 9.46 -22.89 0.08
CA ARG A 535 10.69 -23.70 -0.09
C ARG A 535 11.93 -23.07 0.55
N ARG A 536 11.80 -22.08 1.43
CA ARG A 536 12.95 -21.39 2.04
C ARG A 536 13.50 -22.14 3.24
N LEU A 537 14.79 -22.48 3.16
CA LEU A 537 15.62 -22.99 4.25
C LEU A 537 16.77 -21.99 4.45
N ARG A 538 16.86 -21.38 5.64
CA ARG A 538 17.90 -20.39 5.96
C ARG A 538 18.49 -20.68 7.33
N VAL A 539 19.80 -20.53 7.46
CA VAL A 539 20.52 -20.61 8.74
C VAL A 539 21.28 -19.31 8.89
N GLY A 540 21.13 -18.65 10.05
CA GLY A 540 21.74 -17.36 10.33
C GLY A 540 22.48 -17.34 11.67
N ILE A 541 23.58 -16.61 11.73
CA ILE A 541 24.34 -16.36 12.95
C ILE A 541 24.54 -14.88 13.16
N SER A 542 24.39 -14.40 14.40
CA SER A 542 24.42 -12.97 14.73
C SER A 542 25.56 -12.65 15.71
N LEU A 543 26.35 -11.64 15.36
CA LEU A 543 27.27 -10.95 16.27
C LEU A 543 26.54 -9.77 16.90
N LEU A 544 26.42 -9.81 18.22
CA LEU A 544 25.75 -8.79 19.02
C LEU A 544 26.59 -7.50 19.10
N PRO A 545 26.00 -6.35 19.49
CA PRO A 545 26.70 -5.08 19.59
C PRO A 545 27.95 -5.15 20.48
N ALA A 546 27.87 -5.92 21.58
CA ALA A 546 28.99 -6.11 22.50
C ALA A 546 30.14 -6.91 21.88
N GLU A 547 29.86 -7.85 20.97
CA GLU A 547 30.86 -8.66 20.27
C GLU A 547 31.53 -7.84 19.16
N LEU A 548 30.76 -7.02 18.44
CA LEU A 548 31.25 -6.07 17.45
C LEU A 548 32.24 -5.06 18.05
N GLU A 549 31.99 -4.61 19.28
CA GLU A 549 32.84 -3.66 19.98
C GLU A 549 33.90 -4.31 20.89
N SER A 550 34.04 -5.64 20.82
CA SER A 550 35.02 -6.39 21.61
C SER A 550 36.40 -6.42 20.95
N GLN A 551 37.45 -6.62 21.75
CA GLN A 551 38.82 -6.85 21.24
C GLN A 551 38.96 -8.16 20.45
N GLN A 552 37.95 -9.04 20.49
CA GLN A 552 37.93 -10.31 19.78
C GLN A 552 37.14 -10.22 18.46
N PHE A 553 36.62 -9.04 18.09
CA PHE A 553 35.73 -8.88 16.93
C PHE A 553 36.24 -9.58 15.66
N THR A 554 37.50 -9.37 15.27
CA THR A 554 38.06 -10.02 14.06
C THR A 554 38.05 -11.55 14.16
N GLN A 555 38.39 -12.11 15.32
CA GLN A 555 38.37 -13.56 15.55
C GLN A 555 36.93 -14.12 15.54
N LEU A 556 35.98 -13.38 16.11
CA LEU A 556 34.56 -13.74 16.12
C LEU A 556 33.96 -13.64 14.71
N LEU A 557 34.36 -12.64 13.92
CA LEU A 557 33.97 -12.48 12.53
C LEU A 557 34.50 -13.62 11.66
N GLU A 558 35.78 -13.94 11.79
CA GLU A 558 36.42 -15.06 11.10
C GLU A 558 35.70 -16.38 11.43
N ALA A 559 35.43 -16.64 12.72
CA ALA A 559 34.66 -17.81 13.14
C ALA A 559 33.24 -17.83 12.54
N ALA A 560 32.56 -16.69 12.46
CA ALA A 560 31.22 -16.58 11.88
C ALA A 560 31.23 -16.79 10.35
N VAL A 561 32.25 -16.29 9.65
CA VAL A 561 32.44 -16.48 8.20
C VAL A 561 32.75 -17.95 7.90
N ASN A 562 33.66 -18.57 8.65
CA ASN A 562 33.99 -19.99 8.52
C ASN A 562 32.75 -20.88 8.75
N TYR A 563 31.93 -20.54 9.74
CA TYR A 563 30.66 -21.23 9.97
C TYR A 563 29.70 -21.09 8.77
N ALA A 564 29.59 -19.89 8.21
CA ALA A 564 28.76 -19.65 7.05
C ALA A 564 29.24 -20.43 5.81
N ASP A 565 30.57 -20.55 5.62
CA ASP A 565 31.18 -21.37 4.58
C ASP A 565 30.87 -22.86 4.76
N GLU A 566 30.98 -23.39 5.98
CA GLU A 566 30.65 -24.80 6.28
C GLU A 566 29.16 -25.10 6.05
N LEU A 567 28.28 -24.19 6.45
CA LEU A 567 26.84 -24.31 6.18
C LEU A 567 26.52 -24.29 4.69
N LYS A 568 27.21 -23.44 3.92
CA LYS A 568 27.06 -23.42 2.47
C LYS A 568 27.44 -24.78 1.88
N ALA A 569 28.57 -25.36 2.31
CA ALA A 569 29.01 -26.67 1.87
C ALA A 569 27.99 -27.79 2.23
N ALA A 570 27.35 -27.72 3.39
CA ALA A 570 26.31 -28.67 3.79
C ALA A 570 24.99 -28.51 3.01
N LEU A 571 24.64 -27.29 2.61
CA LEU A 571 23.42 -26.98 1.85
C LEU A 571 23.56 -27.23 0.34
N GLU A 572 24.78 -27.23 -0.20
CA GLU A 572 25.04 -27.38 -1.64
C GLU A 572 24.47 -28.70 -2.23
N PRO A 573 24.69 -29.89 -1.62
CA PRO A 573 24.13 -31.15 -2.12
C PRO A 573 22.60 -31.20 -2.02
N ILE A 574 22.04 -30.58 -0.98
CA ILE A 574 20.59 -30.47 -0.77
C ILE A 574 19.97 -29.62 -1.88
N ALA A 575 20.59 -28.49 -2.22
CA ALA A 575 20.14 -27.58 -3.28
C ALA A 575 20.27 -28.15 -4.70
N GLN A 576 21.05 -29.22 -4.89
CA GLN A 576 21.30 -29.88 -6.17
C GLN A 576 20.55 -31.21 -6.35
N THR A 577 19.78 -31.64 -5.35
CA THR A 577 19.05 -32.91 -5.42
C THR A 577 17.93 -32.82 -6.47
N PRO A 578 17.89 -33.73 -7.48
CA PRO A 578 16.82 -33.76 -8.47
C PRO A 578 15.48 -34.17 -7.85
N GLU A 579 14.38 -33.64 -8.38
CA GLU A 579 13.03 -34.02 -7.94
C GLU A 579 12.72 -35.47 -8.33
N ARG A 580 12.23 -36.25 -7.38
CA ARG A 580 11.54 -37.52 -7.63
C ARG A 580 10.17 -37.21 -8.27
N PRO A 581 9.73 -38.01 -9.26
CA PRO A 581 8.35 -37.97 -9.74
C PRO A 581 7.37 -38.19 -8.58
N SER A 582 6.19 -37.60 -8.71
CA SER A 582 5.19 -37.61 -7.64
C SER A 582 4.58 -39.00 -7.46
N LEU A 583 4.05 -39.30 -6.26
CA LEU A 583 3.35 -40.56 -5.99
C LEU A 583 2.09 -40.75 -6.86
N ASP A 584 1.62 -39.71 -7.55
CA ASP A 584 0.54 -39.84 -8.54
C ASP A 584 1.02 -40.56 -9.83
N ASP A 585 2.34 -40.71 -10.05
CA ASP A 585 2.93 -41.41 -11.20
C ASP A 585 3.18 -42.91 -10.96
N LEU A 586 2.97 -43.43 -9.74
CA LEU A 586 3.15 -44.84 -9.43
C LEU A 586 1.84 -45.45 -8.95
N GLY A 587 1.10 -46.00 -9.90
CA GLY A 587 0.23 -47.17 -9.73
C GLY A 587 -0.76 -47.12 -8.58
N LYS A 588 -2.04 -46.90 -8.93
CA LYS A 588 -3.17 -47.46 -8.19
C LYS A 588 -2.86 -48.91 -7.86
N ASP A 589 -2.68 -49.23 -6.58
CA ASP A 589 -3.17 -50.44 -5.91
C ASP A 589 -2.69 -50.39 -4.45
N ASP A 590 -3.54 -50.90 -3.56
CA ASP A 590 -3.37 -51.05 -2.10
C ASP A 590 -3.84 -49.87 -1.22
N GLU A 591 -5.15 -49.61 -1.27
CA GLU A 591 -5.90 -49.17 -0.08
C GLU A 591 -5.99 -50.33 0.92
N GLU A 592 -5.41 -50.20 2.13
CA GLU A 592 -6.03 -50.77 3.34
C GLU A 592 -5.53 -50.15 4.67
N GLU A 593 -6.52 -49.74 5.46
CA GLU A 593 -6.60 -49.56 6.93
C GLU A 593 -5.60 -48.68 7.70
N LEU A 594 -6.09 -47.50 8.10
CA LEU A 594 -6.22 -47.07 9.52
C LEU A 594 -7.18 -45.86 9.59
N ALA A 595 -8.42 -46.10 10.02
CA ALA A 595 -9.47 -45.09 10.09
C ALA A 595 -9.31 -44.15 11.30
N PRO A 596 -9.44 -42.83 11.08
CA PRO A 596 -10.24 -42.00 11.98
C PRO A 596 -11.21 -41.05 11.23
N SER A 597 -12.42 -40.95 11.78
CA SER A 597 -13.58 -40.08 11.48
C SER A 597 -13.47 -39.05 10.33
N VAL A 598 -14.42 -39.14 9.39
CA VAL A 598 -14.53 -38.41 8.10
C VAL A 598 -14.70 -36.88 8.23
N ASP A 599 -15.10 -36.33 9.38
CA ASP A 599 -15.43 -34.90 9.49
C ASP A 599 -14.25 -33.93 9.71
N ALA A 600 -13.03 -34.43 9.96
CA ALA A 600 -11.89 -33.58 10.31
C ALA A 600 -10.98 -33.14 9.13
N ARG A 601 -11.26 -33.53 7.88
CA ARG A 601 -10.26 -33.45 6.78
C ARG A 601 -10.47 -32.35 5.72
N ILE A 602 -11.64 -31.70 5.62
CA ILE A 602 -11.88 -30.68 4.57
C ILE A 602 -11.69 -29.27 5.13
N PRO A 603 -10.71 -28.47 4.63
CA PRO A 603 -10.50 -27.11 5.11
C PRO A 603 -11.70 -26.19 4.85
N LEU A 604 -12.06 -25.37 5.84
CA LEU A 604 -13.21 -24.46 5.75
C LEU A 604 -13.01 -23.31 4.77
N ASN A 605 -11.77 -22.86 4.56
CA ASN A 605 -11.43 -21.80 3.61
C ASN A 605 -10.36 -22.32 2.65
N GLN A 606 -10.61 -22.30 1.35
CA GLN A 606 -9.74 -22.84 0.32
C GLN A 606 -9.58 -21.84 -0.82
N ILE A 607 -8.41 -21.76 -1.45
CA ILE A 607 -8.19 -20.97 -2.67
C ILE A 607 -7.54 -21.88 -3.72
N LEU A 608 -8.21 -22.07 -4.85
CA LEU A 608 -7.66 -22.69 -6.05
C LEU A 608 -6.87 -21.64 -6.83
N TYR A 609 -5.58 -21.84 -7.05
CA TYR A 609 -4.76 -20.85 -7.73
C TYR A 609 -3.89 -21.44 -8.82
N GLY A 610 -3.56 -20.63 -9.82
CA GLY A 610 -2.66 -21.03 -10.89
C GLY A 610 -2.86 -20.21 -12.17
N PRO A 611 -2.13 -20.56 -13.24
CA PRO A 611 -2.18 -19.86 -14.50
C PRO A 611 -3.57 -19.88 -15.14
N PRO A 612 -3.89 -18.95 -16.06
CA PRO A 612 -5.21 -18.94 -16.71
C PRO A 612 -5.44 -20.21 -17.54
N GLY A 613 -6.70 -20.64 -17.60
CA GLY A 613 -7.10 -21.80 -18.41
C GLY A 613 -6.78 -23.18 -17.82
N THR A 614 -6.38 -23.29 -16.55
CA THR A 614 -6.10 -24.58 -15.87
C THR A 614 -7.32 -25.25 -15.25
N GLY A 615 -8.54 -24.78 -15.56
CA GLY A 615 -9.76 -25.41 -15.04
C GLY A 615 -10.06 -25.10 -13.56
N LYS A 616 -9.56 -24.00 -12.99
CA LYS A 616 -9.89 -23.60 -11.59
C LYS A 616 -11.40 -23.54 -11.34
N THR A 617 -12.15 -22.80 -12.16
CA THR A 617 -13.63 -22.72 -12.07
C THR A 617 -14.31 -24.07 -12.32
N TYR A 618 -13.70 -24.91 -13.15
CA TYR A 618 -14.15 -26.28 -13.36
C TYR A 618 -13.99 -27.14 -12.08
N ASN A 619 -12.85 -27.01 -11.40
CA ASN A 619 -12.54 -27.72 -10.15
C ASN A 619 -13.36 -27.22 -8.94
N VAL A 620 -13.85 -25.98 -8.96
CA VAL A 620 -14.76 -25.46 -7.92
C VAL A 620 -16.02 -26.32 -7.76
N VAL A 621 -16.61 -26.79 -8.88
CA VAL A 621 -17.79 -27.67 -8.86
C VAL A 621 -17.51 -28.93 -8.06
N THR A 622 -16.37 -29.58 -8.34
CA THR A 622 -15.93 -30.79 -7.63
C THR A 622 -15.74 -30.52 -6.14
N LYS A 623 -15.10 -29.40 -5.78
CA LYS A 623 -14.87 -29.03 -4.37
C LYS A 623 -16.18 -28.77 -3.62
N ALA A 624 -17.13 -28.07 -4.24
CA ALA A 624 -18.43 -27.80 -3.65
C ALA A 624 -19.21 -29.10 -3.38
N LEU A 625 -19.20 -30.05 -4.34
CA LEU A 625 -19.86 -31.34 -4.19
C LEU A 625 -19.18 -32.22 -3.13
N VAL A 626 -17.85 -32.23 -3.04
CA VAL A 626 -17.14 -32.96 -1.96
C VAL A 626 -17.54 -32.45 -0.57
N ILE A 627 -17.83 -31.15 -0.44
CA ILE A 627 -18.27 -30.53 0.83
C ILE A 627 -19.73 -30.87 1.15
N LEU A 628 -20.61 -30.72 0.16
CA LEU A 628 -22.07 -30.73 0.33
C LEU A 628 -22.70 -32.12 0.13
N ASP A 629 -22.08 -32.98 -0.67
CA ASP A 629 -22.62 -34.28 -1.07
C ASP A 629 -21.51 -35.31 -1.33
N ALA A 630 -20.73 -35.60 -0.28
CA ALA A 630 -19.64 -36.57 -0.32
C ALA A 630 -20.11 -37.99 -0.72
N GLY A 631 -21.35 -38.35 -0.39
CA GLY A 631 -21.95 -39.63 -0.78
C GLY A 631 -22.19 -39.74 -2.28
N PHE A 632 -22.68 -38.68 -2.92
CA PHE A 632 -22.78 -38.60 -4.38
C PHE A 632 -21.40 -38.70 -5.04
N MET A 633 -20.39 -37.99 -4.51
CA MET A 633 -19.03 -38.02 -5.05
C MET A 633 -18.33 -39.38 -4.88
N ALA A 634 -18.64 -40.13 -3.82
CA ALA A 634 -18.13 -41.49 -3.63
C ALA A 634 -18.59 -42.46 -4.73
N GLY A 635 -19.72 -42.18 -5.40
CA GLY A 635 -20.20 -42.92 -6.56
C GLY A 635 -19.45 -42.65 -7.87
N GLN A 636 -18.39 -41.83 -7.85
CA GLN A 636 -17.60 -41.41 -9.02
C GLN A 636 -18.47 -40.96 -10.22
N PRO A 637 -19.37 -39.97 -10.02
CA PRO A 637 -20.29 -39.53 -11.04
C PRO A 637 -19.55 -38.89 -12.21
N ASP A 638 -20.12 -38.98 -13.42
CA ASP A 638 -19.57 -38.28 -14.57
C ASP A 638 -19.77 -36.75 -14.47
N ARG A 639 -19.08 -36.01 -15.33
CA ARG A 639 -19.10 -34.55 -15.26
C ARG A 639 -20.49 -33.93 -15.48
N PRO A 640 -21.29 -34.39 -16.45
CA PRO A 640 -22.67 -33.92 -16.60
C PRO A 640 -23.51 -34.14 -15.34
N ALA A 641 -23.40 -35.30 -14.69
CA ALA A 641 -24.09 -35.57 -13.42
C ALA A 641 -23.59 -34.67 -12.30
N MET A 642 -22.26 -34.42 -12.20
CA MET A 642 -21.72 -33.46 -11.24
C MET A 642 -22.29 -32.05 -11.47
N LYS A 643 -22.35 -31.57 -12.72
CA LYS A 643 -22.88 -30.24 -13.03
C LYS A 643 -24.37 -30.14 -12.72
N ALA A 644 -25.15 -31.17 -13.06
CA ALA A 644 -26.57 -31.22 -12.74
C ALA A 644 -26.79 -31.18 -11.21
N ARG A 645 -26.04 -31.98 -10.45
CA ARG A 645 -26.13 -31.99 -8.99
C ARG A 645 -25.70 -30.67 -8.36
N TYR A 646 -24.67 -30.04 -8.91
CA TYR A 646 -24.24 -28.71 -8.49
C TYR A 646 -25.34 -27.66 -8.73
N ASP A 647 -25.98 -27.67 -9.89
CA ASP A 647 -27.07 -26.75 -10.23
C ASP A 647 -28.30 -26.95 -9.33
N GLU A 648 -28.61 -28.20 -8.97
CA GLU A 648 -29.64 -28.50 -7.97
C GLU A 648 -29.30 -27.87 -6.61
N LEU A 649 -28.05 -27.99 -6.14
CA LEU A 649 -27.62 -27.43 -4.86
C LEU A 649 -27.56 -25.89 -4.86
N VAL A 650 -27.22 -25.28 -6.00
CA VAL A 650 -27.35 -23.82 -6.21
C VAL A 650 -28.82 -23.41 -6.12
N ALA A 651 -29.73 -24.12 -6.79
CA ALA A 651 -31.16 -23.83 -6.76
C ALA A 651 -31.78 -24.02 -5.36
N GLN A 652 -31.23 -24.93 -4.56
CA GLN A 652 -31.59 -25.13 -3.15
C GLN A 652 -30.98 -24.07 -2.21
N GLY A 653 -30.16 -23.15 -2.72
CA GLY A 653 -29.52 -22.11 -1.93
C GLY A 653 -28.39 -22.61 -1.04
N ALA A 654 -27.80 -23.78 -1.30
CA ALA A 654 -26.67 -24.33 -0.54
C ALA A 654 -25.30 -23.81 -1.04
N ILE A 655 -25.29 -23.12 -2.19
CA ILE A 655 -24.09 -22.56 -2.83
C ILE A 655 -24.36 -21.11 -3.22
N SER A 656 -23.48 -20.20 -2.81
CA SER A 656 -23.47 -18.79 -3.24
C SER A 656 -22.23 -18.54 -4.11
N PHE A 657 -22.35 -17.71 -5.15
CA PHE A 657 -21.25 -17.41 -6.06
C PHE A 657 -21.10 -15.90 -6.25
N VAL A 658 -19.88 -15.39 -6.16
CA VAL A 658 -19.52 -14.00 -6.46
C VAL A 658 -18.19 -13.92 -7.18
N THR A 659 -18.03 -12.95 -8.06
CA THR A 659 -16.76 -12.62 -8.72
C THR A 659 -16.29 -11.25 -8.26
N PHE A 660 -15.01 -11.12 -7.88
CA PHE A 660 -14.46 -9.81 -7.49
C PHE A 660 -14.01 -9.00 -8.71
N HIS A 661 -14.43 -7.73 -8.73
CA HIS A 661 -13.95 -6.71 -9.66
C HIS A 661 -13.10 -5.67 -8.91
N GLN A 662 -12.30 -4.87 -9.62
CA GLN A 662 -11.43 -3.83 -9.02
C GLN A 662 -12.17 -2.78 -8.18
N SER A 663 -13.44 -2.54 -8.49
CA SER A 663 -14.32 -1.62 -7.75
C SER A 663 -15.17 -2.30 -6.67
N PHE A 664 -15.08 -3.63 -6.51
CA PHE A 664 -15.91 -4.39 -5.58
C PHE A 664 -15.54 -4.03 -4.14
N GLY A 665 -16.52 -3.60 -3.35
CA GLY A 665 -16.31 -2.98 -2.05
C GLY A 665 -16.77 -3.83 -0.85
N TYR A 666 -16.56 -3.27 0.34
CA TYR A 666 -17.13 -3.82 1.57
C TYR A 666 -18.67 -3.78 1.53
N GLU A 667 -19.19 -2.73 0.89
CA GLU A 667 -20.60 -2.43 0.74
C GLU A 667 -21.34 -3.46 -0.12
N ASP A 668 -20.66 -4.07 -1.08
CA ASP A 668 -21.23 -5.11 -1.95
C ASP A 668 -21.12 -6.51 -1.33
N PHE A 669 -20.04 -6.76 -0.58
CA PHE A 669 -19.72 -8.07 -0.05
C PHE A 669 -20.36 -8.36 1.31
N VAL A 670 -20.35 -7.37 2.21
CA VAL A 670 -20.75 -7.53 3.61
C VAL A 670 -22.08 -6.84 3.89
N GLU A 671 -22.16 -5.53 3.77
CA GLU A 671 -23.42 -4.77 3.89
C GLU A 671 -23.25 -3.36 3.34
N GLY A 672 -24.23 -2.85 2.59
CA GLY A 672 -24.11 -1.59 1.85
C GLY A 672 -25.43 -0.90 1.64
N ILE A 673 -25.39 0.41 1.44
CA ILE A 673 -26.59 1.23 1.23
C ILE A 673 -26.83 1.35 -0.29
N LYS A 674 -27.85 0.67 -0.81
CA LYS A 674 -28.17 0.64 -2.25
C LYS A 674 -29.39 1.50 -2.59
N PRO A 675 -29.39 2.18 -3.74
CA PRO A 675 -30.56 2.85 -4.26
C PRO A 675 -31.58 1.85 -4.82
N VAL A 676 -32.85 1.95 -4.41
CA VAL A 676 -33.98 1.14 -4.86
C VAL A 676 -35.10 2.06 -5.32
N MET A 677 -35.69 1.77 -6.49
CA MET A 677 -36.83 2.52 -7.02
C MET A 677 -38.12 1.95 -6.43
N GLN A 678 -38.67 2.62 -5.43
CA GLN A 678 -39.99 2.29 -4.91
C GLN A 678 -41.00 3.30 -5.47
N GLY A 679 -42.01 2.81 -6.18
CA GLY A 679 -43.07 3.67 -6.75
C GLY A 679 -42.58 4.70 -7.79
N GLY A 680 -41.41 4.49 -8.40
CA GLY A 680 -40.83 5.41 -9.38
C GLY A 680 -39.86 6.47 -8.80
N GLN A 681 -39.53 6.40 -7.51
CA GLN A 681 -38.59 7.34 -6.87
C GLN A 681 -37.39 6.62 -6.23
N LEU A 682 -36.21 7.24 -6.31
CA LEU A 682 -34.93 6.68 -5.85
C LEU A 682 -34.83 6.77 -4.31
N SER A 683 -34.87 5.63 -3.62
CA SER A 683 -34.72 5.48 -2.16
C SER A 683 -33.42 4.74 -1.85
N TYR A 684 -32.78 4.94 -0.69
CA TYR A 684 -31.56 4.21 -0.33
C TYR A 684 -31.81 3.25 0.84
N VAL A 685 -31.57 1.96 0.65
CA VAL A 685 -31.84 0.88 1.61
C VAL A 685 -30.53 0.20 1.98
N LEU A 686 -30.33 -0.06 3.28
CA LEU A 686 -29.22 -0.91 3.73
C LEU A 686 -29.56 -2.37 3.40
N GLU A 687 -28.76 -2.97 2.53
CA GLU A 687 -28.91 -4.36 2.10
C GLU A 687 -27.75 -5.20 2.62
N ASP A 688 -28.05 -6.46 2.95
CA ASP A 688 -27.05 -7.46 3.28
C ASP A 688 -26.26 -7.78 2.00
N GLY A 689 -24.94 -7.84 2.12
CA GLY A 689 -24.07 -8.34 1.06
C GLY A 689 -24.04 -9.86 1.04
N ILE A 690 -23.54 -10.41 -0.07
CA ILE A 690 -23.55 -11.86 -0.33
C ILE A 690 -22.91 -12.71 0.77
N PHE A 691 -21.93 -12.17 1.50
CA PHE A 691 -21.30 -12.87 2.62
C PHE A 691 -22.28 -13.08 3.78
N LEU A 692 -23.09 -12.08 4.12
CA LEU A 692 -24.07 -12.19 5.22
C LEU A 692 -25.24 -13.10 4.84
N GLU A 693 -25.62 -13.10 3.56
CA GLU A 693 -26.59 -14.08 3.02
C GLU A 693 -26.06 -15.51 3.17
N ALA A 694 -24.80 -15.75 2.79
CA ALA A 694 -24.16 -17.06 2.94
C ALA A 694 -24.00 -17.49 4.41
N VAL A 695 -23.67 -16.56 5.32
CA VAL A 695 -23.62 -16.84 6.77
C VAL A 695 -24.99 -17.27 7.29
N ARG A 696 -26.07 -16.60 6.85
CA ARG A 696 -27.43 -16.95 7.25
C ARG A 696 -27.84 -18.32 6.70
N ALA A 697 -27.54 -18.59 5.44
CA ALA A 697 -27.82 -19.87 4.79
C ALA A 697 -27.08 -21.04 5.47
N ALA A 698 -25.87 -20.79 5.99
CA ALA A 698 -25.10 -21.76 6.78
C ALA A 698 -25.63 -21.99 8.22
N GLY A 699 -26.70 -21.31 8.63
CA GLY A 699 -27.22 -21.39 10.01
C GLY A 699 -26.47 -20.49 11.01
N GLY A 700 -25.77 -19.46 10.52
CA GLY A 700 -25.08 -18.47 11.35
C GLY A 700 -26.03 -17.49 12.04
N ALA A 701 -25.63 -17.05 13.24
CA ALA A 701 -26.38 -16.11 14.06
C ALA A 701 -26.05 -14.65 13.72
N LEU A 702 -27.08 -13.86 13.37
CA LEU A 702 -27.02 -12.42 13.16
C LEU A 702 -27.92 -11.73 14.20
N HIS A 703 -27.37 -11.44 15.39
CA HIS A 703 -28.15 -10.84 16.49
C HIS A 703 -27.89 -9.35 16.61
N ARG A 704 -28.89 -8.57 17.06
CA ARG A 704 -28.62 -7.25 17.63
C ARG A 704 -28.12 -7.47 19.06
N MET A 705 -27.01 -6.83 19.44
CA MET A 705 -26.48 -6.96 20.82
C MET A 705 -27.55 -6.49 21.83
N GLY A 706 -28.08 -7.44 22.60
CA GLY A 706 -29.16 -7.26 23.58
C GLY A 706 -29.90 -8.56 23.94
N GLU A 707 -29.90 -9.56 23.05
CA GLU A 707 -30.48 -10.88 23.34
C GLU A 707 -29.41 -11.84 23.87
N GLN A 708 -29.32 -11.93 25.20
CA GLN A 708 -28.68 -13.08 25.87
C GLN A 708 -29.67 -14.25 25.90
N THR A 709 -29.36 -15.34 25.21
CA THR A 709 -29.97 -16.65 25.53
C THR A 709 -29.23 -17.25 26.72
N ALA A 710 -29.90 -17.27 27.88
CA ALA A 710 -29.57 -18.10 29.03
C ALA A 710 -30.65 -19.21 29.18
N PRO A 711 -30.33 -20.34 29.83
CA PRO A 711 -30.90 -21.65 29.51
C PRO A 711 -32.35 -21.85 29.96
N ALA A 712 -33.02 -22.76 29.25
CA ALA A 712 -34.41 -23.14 29.42
C ALA A 712 -34.80 -23.44 30.88
N ALA A 713 -35.82 -22.73 31.38
CA ALA A 713 -36.61 -23.10 32.54
C ALA A 713 -38.10 -22.92 32.23
N ARG A 714 -38.88 -23.90 32.71
CA ARG A 714 -40.26 -24.29 32.38
C ARG A 714 -41.35 -23.30 32.81
N GLU A 715 -42.44 -23.30 32.03
CA GLU A 715 -43.88 -23.10 32.38
C GLU A 715 -44.26 -21.77 33.09
N SER A 716 -45.43 -21.14 32.95
CA SER A 716 -46.80 -21.57 32.65
C SER A 716 -47.71 -20.34 32.35
N ALA A 717 -48.61 -20.49 31.37
CA ALA A 717 -50.04 -20.12 31.35
C ALA A 717 -50.60 -18.73 31.79
N LEU A 718 -51.40 -18.17 30.85
CA LEU A 718 -52.72 -17.49 30.97
C LEU A 718 -52.83 -16.00 31.37
N ALA A 719 -53.31 -15.17 30.42
CA ALA A 719 -54.69 -14.62 30.37
C ALA A 719 -54.76 -13.29 29.55
N GLN A 720 -55.77 -13.16 28.69
CA GLN A 720 -56.04 -12.01 27.81
C GLN A 720 -57.01 -11.00 28.43
N THR A 721 -56.87 -9.69 28.08
CA THR A 721 -57.89 -8.63 27.73
C THR A 721 -57.44 -7.23 28.20
N PRO A 722 -58.01 -6.09 27.70
CA PRO A 722 -58.31 -5.64 26.34
C PRO A 722 -57.63 -4.27 25.98
N GLN A 723 -57.52 -3.91 24.69
CA GLN A 723 -56.81 -2.71 24.16
C GLN A 723 -57.53 -1.35 24.36
N PRO A 724 -56.76 -0.24 24.51
CA PRO A 724 -57.17 1.13 24.17
C PRO A 724 -56.47 1.68 22.90
N GLU A 725 -57.00 2.81 22.38
CA GLU A 725 -56.66 3.60 21.17
C GLU A 725 -55.22 3.51 20.61
N PRO A 726 -55.01 3.63 19.27
CA PRO A 726 -53.73 3.33 18.64
C PRO A 726 -52.67 4.29 19.16
N SER A 727 -51.84 3.76 20.06
CA SER A 727 -50.69 4.46 20.59
C SER A 727 -49.83 4.92 19.41
N PRO A 728 -49.30 6.16 19.41
CA PRO A 728 -48.47 6.65 18.32
C PRO A 728 -47.30 5.69 18.13
N LEU A 729 -47.29 5.01 16.98
CA LEU A 729 -46.30 3.98 16.71
C LEU A 729 -45.01 4.65 16.23
N LEU A 730 -43.94 4.49 16.99
CA LEU A 730 -42.62 4.84 16.50
C LEU A 730 -42.28 3.91 15.35
N SER A 731 -41.56 4.43 14.36
CA SER A 731 -40.94 3.57 13.37
C SER A 731 -39.82 2.77 14.05
N PRO A 732 -39.57 1.49 13.70
CA PRO A 732 -38.45 0.70 14.24
C PRO A 732 -37.08 1.38 14.09
N ASN A 733 -36.96 2.36 13.19
CA ASN A 733 -35.78 3.18 12.98
C ASN A 733 -36.08 4.69 13.11
N ALA A 734 -37.02 5.04 13.99
CA ALA A 734 -37.48 6.41 14.20
C ALA A 734 -36.31 7.37 14.38
N GLN A 735 -36.21 8.33 13.49
CA GLN A 735 -35.19 9.37 13.57
C GLN A 735 -35.64 10.45 14.55
N VAL A 736 -34.69 11.03 15.27
CA VAL A 736 -34.96 12.20 16.11
C VAL A 736 -34.68 13.46 15.31
N TRP A 737 -35.72 14.24 15.07
CA TRP A 737 -35.65 15.52 14.41
C TRP A 737 -35.81 16.64 15.41
N ARG A 738 -35.19 17.78 15.11
CA ARG A 738 -35.44 19.02 15.83
C ARG A 738 -35.93 20.08 14.87
N ILE A 739 -36.99 20.79 15.25
CA ILE A 739 -37.55 21.91 14.49
C ILE A 739 -37.68 23.20 15.31
N TYR A 740 -37.42 24.34 14.69
CA TYR A 740 -37.89 25.66 15.11
C TYR A 740 -39.09 26.05 14.26
N ILE A 741 -40.21 26.35 14.91
CA ILE A 741 -41.34 27.02 14.26
C ILE A 741 -41.20 28.49 14.63
N ASP A 742 -41.17 29.34 13.61
CA ASP A 742 -41.10 30.81 13.72
C ASP A 742 -39.73 31.45 14.03
N GLY A 743 -38.64 30.70 13.85
CA GLY A 743 -37.28 31.23 14.08
C GLY A 743 -37.01 31.61 15.54
N GLY A 744 -35.77 31.99 15.86
CA GLY A 744 -35.34 32.20 17.25
C GLY A 744 -35.81 33.52 17.88
N ALA A 745 -37.00 33.50 18.50
CA ALA A 745 -37.60 34.48 19.45
C ALA A 745 -37.78 35.96 18.99
N PRO A 746 -38.87 36.66 19.40
CA PRO A 746 -39.84 36.27 20.44
C PRO A 746 -41.06 35.49 19.90
N ILE A 747 -41.54 34.59 20.76
CA ILE A 747 -42.60 33.58 20.53
C ILE A 747 -43.84 34.23 19.92
N SER A 748 -44.14 33.96 18.64
CA SER A 748 -45.43 34.32 18.08
C SER A 748 -46.52 33.33 18.50
N GLN A 749 -47.76 33.82 18.42
CA GLN A 749 -48.97 33.03 18.58
C GLN A 749 -49.06 31.84 17.59
N LEU A 750 -48.19 31.76 16.59
CA LEU A 750 -48.18 30.70 15.58
C LEU A 750 -47.81 29.35 16.19
N ARG A 751 -46.83 29.31 17.09
CA ARG A 751 -46.35 28.07 17.71
C ARG A 751 -47.46 27.37 18.50
N ASP A 752 -48.17 28.14 19.32
CA ASP A 752 -49.25 27.61 20.16
C ASP A 752 -50.43 27.12 19.30
N LYS A 753 -50.72 27.81 18.19
CA LYS A 753 -51.75 27.39 17.23
C LYS A 753 -51.36 26.11 16.49
N VAL A 754 -50.11 25.98 16.05
CA VAL A 754 -49.61 24.79 15.34
C VAL A 754 -49.52 23.59 16.27
N LEU A 755 -49.12 23.78 17.54
CA LEU A 755 -49.19 22.75 18.57
C LEU A 755 -50.64 22.32 18.86
N ALA A 756 -51.58 23.27 18.99
CA ALA A 756 -52.99 22.97 19.21
C ALA A 756 -53.65 22.21 18.05
N ARG A 757 -53.12 22.35 16.83
CA ARG A 757 -53.54 21.59 15.65
C ARG A 757 -52.91 20.22 15.54
N GLY A 758 -51.92 19.90 16.38
CA GLY A 758 -51.19 18.64 16.25
C GLY A 758 -50.33 18.60 14.99
N GLU A 759 -49.64 19.69 14.66
CA GLU A 759 -48.86 19.78 13.42
C GLU A 759 -47.43 20.28 13.68
N MET A 760 -46.56 20.07 12.70
CA MET A 760 -45.32 20.82 12.53
C MET A 760 -45.32 21.49 11.16
N ARG A 761 -44.85 22.73 11.08
CA ARG A 761 -44.85 23.52 9.85
C ARG A 761 -43.53 24.23 9.60
N VAL A 762 -43.15 24.37 8.33
CA VAL A 762 -42.02 25.20 7.87
C VAL A 762 -42.50 26.19 6.80
N GLY A 763 -41.79 27.31 6.70
CA GLY A 763 -42.09 28.35 5.72
C GLY A 763 -40.86 28.88 5.01
N HIS A 764 -41.10 29.56 3.89
CA HIS A 764 -40.05 30.19 3.07
C HIS A 764 -40.35 31.69 2.92
N PHE A 765 -39.52 32.53 3.56
CA PHE A 765 -39.75 33.97 3.65
C PHE A 765 -39.35 34.70 2.36
N GLY A 766 -40.25 35.56 1.85
CA GLY A 766 -39.94 36.46 0.73
C GLY A 766 -40.09 35.87 -0.68
N MET A 767 -40.66 34.67 -0.82
CA MET A 767 -41.02 34.09 -2.13
C MET A 767 -42.46 33.57 -2.13
N SER A 768 -43.10 33.57 -3.29
CA SER A 768 -44.44 32.99 -3.42
C SER A 768 -44.41 31.50 -3.08
N PRO A 769 -45.30 31.02 -2.18
CA PRO A 769 -45.27 29.62 -1.78
C PRO A 769 -45.58 28.71 -2.97
N ARG A 770 -44.75 27.69 -3.19
CA ARG A 770 -44.93 26.70 -4.26
C ARG A 770 -44.98 25.31 -3.65
N ASP A 771 -45.83 24.44 -4.19
CA ASP A 771 -45.92 23.05 -3.76
C ASP A 771 -44.60 22.32 -4.07
N TRP A 772 -43.90 21.87 -3.03
CA TRP A 772 -42.64 21.18 -3.24
C TRP A 772 -42.82 19.79 -3.86
N ASN A 773 -44.01 19.20 -3.87
CA ASN A 773 -44.26 17.98 -4.65
C ASN A 773 -44.10 18.19 -6.17
N THR A 774 -44.21 19.44 -6.64
CA THR A 774 -44.09 19.79 -8.06
C THR A 774 -42.67 20.18 -8.48
N VAL A 775 -41.73 20.22 -7.52
CA VAL A 775 -40.35 20.68 -7.74
C VAL A 775 -39.39 19.49 -7.69
N SER A 776 -38.44 19.45 -8.63
CA SER A 776 -37.43 18.39 -8.71
C SER A 776 -36.51 18.39 -7.48
N ALA A 777 -35.94 17.24 -7.11
CA ALA A 777 -35.12 17.12 -5.90
C ALA A 777 -33.86 18.01 -5.96
N ASP A 778 -33.31 18.26 -7.15
CA ASP A 778 -32.12 19.08 -7.36
C ASP A 778 -32.40 20.59 -7.20
N GLU A 779 -33.66 21.01 -7.28
CA GLU A 779 -34.08 22.41 -7.13
C GLU A 779 -34.48 22.78 -5.68
N LEU A 780 -34.65 21.79 -4.79
CA LEU A 780 -35.00 22.05 -3.40
C LEU A 780 -33.78 22.42 -2.56
N HIS A 781 -33.89 23.53 -1.82
CA HIS A 781 -32.88 23.86 -0.82
C HIS A 781 -32.90 22.85 0.34
N SER A 782 -31.78 22.74 1.05
CA SER A 782 -31.53 21.68 2.03
C SER A 782 -32.64 21.49 3.08
N THR A 783 -33.17 22.57 3.68
CA THR A 783 -34.28 22.47 4.65
C THR A 783 -35.58 21.96 4.01
N ALA A 784 -35.90 22.35 2.78
CA ALA A 784 -37.11 21.92 2.07
C ALA A 784 -37.02 20.43 1.71
N ALA A 785 -35.88 19.99 1.19
CA ALA A 785 -35.60 18.58 0.90
C ALA A 785 -35.67 17.72 2.18
N LEU A 786 -35.11 18.21 3.30
CA LEU A 786 -35.18 17.49 4.58
C LEU A 786 -36.61 17.41 5.15
N PHE A 787 -37.41 18.47 5.05
CA PHE A 787 -38.78 18.45 5.57
C PHE A 787 -39.74 17.63 4.69
N ARG A 788 -39.60 17.72 3.35
CA ARG A 788 -40.40 16.96 2.38
C ARG A 788 -40.01 15.48 2.40
N ASP A 789 -38.72 15.16 2.20
CA ASP A 789 -38.26 13.79 1.92
C ASP A 789 -37.52 13.13 3.10
N GLY A 790 -37.02 13.92 4.03
CA GLY A 790 -36.21 13.45 5.16
C GLY A 790 -37.04 12.99 6.36
N VAL A 791 -37.99 13.80 6.82
CA VAL A 791 -38.88 13.50 7.96
C VAL A 791 -39.91 12.45 7.54
N ARG A 792 -40.05 11.35 8.30
CA ARG A 792 -40.97 10.24 7.95
C ARG A 792 -42.03 10.00 9.03
N VAL A 793 -43.14 9.37 8.65
CA VAL A 793 -44.13 8.89 9.62
C VAL A 793 -43.50 7.91 10.59
N GLY A 794 -43.76 8.10 11.88
CA GLY A 794 -43.18 7.35 12.98
C GLY A 794 -41.85 7.90 13.49
N ASP A 795 -41.32 9.01 12.94
CA ASP A 795 -40.15 9.70 13.50
C ASP A 795 -40.52 10.54 14.73
N LEU A 796 -39.55 10.74 15.62
CA LEU A 796 -39.72 11.58 16.81
C LEU A 796 -39.25 13.01 16.51
N VAL A 797 -40.08 14.02 16.79
CA VAL A 797 -39.74 15.43 16.59
C VAL A 797 -39.70 16.19 17.92
N LEU A 798 -38.65 17.00 18.07
CA LEU A 798 -38.40 17.91 19.18
C LEU A 798 -38.62 19.35 18.71
N LEU A 799 -39.57 20.03 19.33
CA LEU A 799 -39.84 21.44 19.06
C LEU A 799 -38.96 22.30 19.97
N ALA A 800 -37.93 22.93 19.40
CA ALA A 800 -37.00 23.75 20.16
C ALA A 800 -37.47 25.20 20.28
N SER A 801 -37.29 25.82 21.44
CA SER A 801 -37.58 27.24 21.72
C SER A 801 -36.33 28.11 21.82
N GLY A 802 -35.15 27.49 21.87
CA GLY A 802 -33.83 28.11 21.82
C GLY A 802 -32.76 27.08 21.46
N VAL A 803 -31.49 27.47 21.39
CA VAL A 803 -30.37 26.58 21.01
C VAL A 803 -30.12 25.43 22.01
N ASP A 804 -30.62 25.58 23.23
CA ASP A 804 -30.45 24.62 24.32
C ASP A 804 -31.77 24.20 24.97
N THR A 805 -32.92 24.61 24.43
CA THR A 805 -34.22 24.40 25.09
C THR A 805 -35.22 23.71 24.18
N VAL A 806 -35.81 22.61 24.68
CA VAL A 806 -36.90 21.85 24.04
C VAL A 806 -38.21 22.12 24.76
N SER A 807 -39.23 22.48 23.97
CA SER A 807 -40.57 22.86 24.44
C SER A 807 -41.66 21.84 24.21
N ALA A 808 -41.46 20.91 23.27
CA ALA A 808 -42.40 19.82 23.03
C ALA A 808 -41.69 18.64 22.35
N VAL A 809 -42.26 17.45 22.53
CA VAL A 809 -41.85 16.23 21.84
C VAL A 809 -43.09 15.53 21.29
N GLY A 810 -43.00 15.02 20.07
CA GLY A 810 -44.11 14.36 19.38
C GLY A 810 -43.65 13.33 18.37
N VAL A 811 -44.55 12.48 17.92
CA VAL A 811 -44.30 11.52 16.84
C VAL A 811 -45.02 11.98 15.58
N VAL A 812 -44.32 12.00 14.45
CA VAL A 812 -44.90 12.38 13.16
C VAL A 812 -45.86 11.27 12.72
N THR A 813 -47.10 11.60 12.37
CA THR A 813 -48.13 10.60 12.08
C THR A 813 -48.53 10.53 10.62
N ASP A 814 -48.29 11.59 9.84
CA ASP A 814 -48.65 11.65 8.42
C ASP A 814 -47.51 12.12 7.51
N GLU A 815 -47.68 11.85 6.22
CA GLU A 815 -46.75 12.27 5.19
C GLU A 815 -46.79 13.80 4.91
N TYR A 816 -45.82 14.29 4.14
CA TYR A 816 -45.74 15.71 3.79
C TYR A 816 -47.01 16.18 3.08
N ALA A 817 -47.54 17.32 3.52
CA ALA A 817 -48.66 18.01 2.88
C ALA A 817 -48.29 19.45 2.53
N TYR A 818 -48.65 19.85 1.30
CA TYR A 818 -48.72 21.25 0.91
C TYR A 818 -50.13 21.77 1.14
N ASP A 819 -50.27 22.64 2.11
CA ASP A 819 -51.52 23.22 2.56
C ASP A 819 -51.40 24.76 2.51
N PRO A 820 -51.70 25.38 1.34
CA PRO A 820 -51.78 26.82 1.19
C PRO A 820 -53.04 27.33 1.91
N THR A 821 -52.99 27.34 3.24
CA THR A 821 -54.15 27.57 4.10
C THR A 821 -54.89 28.85 3.76
N THR A 822 -56.21 28.76 3.68
CA THR A 822 -57.15 29.90 3.64
C THR A 822 -57.44 30.48 5.03
N ASP A 823 -56.75 29.99 6.07
CA ASP A 823 -56.89 30.46 7.44
C ASP A 823 -56.07 31.75 7.65
N PRO A 824 -56.72 32.91 7.82
CA PRO A 824 -56.04 34.20 7.93
C PRO A 824 -55.21 34.34 9.22
N THR A 825 -55.30 33.39 10.15
CA THR A 825 -54.57 33.41 11.42
C THR A 825 -53.22 32.70 11.37
N LEU A 826 -52.94 31.96 10.29
CA LEU A 826 -51.62 31.40 9.95
C LEU A 826 -50.99 32.28 8.85
N ASN A 827 -49.71 32.63 8.99
CA ASN A 827 -49.00 33.40 7.96
C ASN A 827 -48.91 32.56 6.68
N LEU A 828 -49.22 33.17 5.52
CA LEU A 828 -49.22 32.55 4.18
C LEU A 828 -47.87 31.93 3.77
N GLU A 829 -46.82 32.16 4.55
CA GLU A 829 -45.49 31.59 4.33
C GLU A 829 -45.32 30.18 4.93
N TYR A 830 -46.17 29.72 5.87
CA TYR A 830 -46.07 28.41 6.55
C TYR A 830 -47.04 27.36 5.99
N VAL A 831 -46.92 27.10 4.69
CA VAL A 831 -47.85 26.24 3.93
C VAL A 831 -47.38 24.79 3.80
N HIS A 832 -46.24 24.45 4.38
CA HIS A 832 -45.68 23.10 4.35
C HIS A 832 -45.84 22.46 5.72
N SER A 833 -46.61 21.37 5.79
CA SER A 833 -47.06 20.80 7.06
C SER A 833 -46.91 19.28 7.11
N ARG A 834 -46.81 18.76 8.35
CA ARG A 834 -46.94 17.34 8.69
C ARG A 834 -47.70 17.23 10.01
N THR A 835 -48.59 16.25 10.13
CA THR A 835 -49.30 15.95 11.39
C THR A 835 -48.34 15.31 12.39
N VAL A 836 -48.42 15.75 13.63
CA VAL A 836 -47.62 15.28 14.76
C VAL A 836 -48.51 15.03 15.96
N ASN A 837 -48.46 13.81 16.48
CA ASN A 837 -49.03 13.51 17.78
C ASN A 837 -48.05 13.95 18.88
N TRP A 838 -48.31 15.12 19.48
CA TRP A 838 -47.47 15.66 20.55
C TRP A 838 -47.66 14.89 21.84
N LEU A 839 -46.63 14.12 22.23
CA LEU A 839 -46.62 13.31 23.44
C LEU A 839 -46.55 14.17 24.70
N GLN A 840 -45.82 15.28 24.64
CA GLN A 840 -45.71 16.24 25.72
C GLN A 840 -45.36 17.63 25.19
N THR A 841 -46.08 18.66 25.65
CA THR A 841 -45.88 20.08 25.29
C THR A 841 -45.62 20.94 26.54
N GLY A 842 -45.12 22.16 26.36
CA GLY A 842 -44.80 23.08 27.47
C GLY A 842 -43.51 22.73 28.25
N LEU A 843 -42.64 21.90 27.67
CA LEU A 843 -41.38 21.50 28.26
C LEU A 843 -40.42 22.69 28.40
N LYS A 844 -39.49 22.59 29.36
CA LYS A 844 -38.30 23.45 29.49
C LYS A 844 -37.05 22.58 29.61
N ALA A 845 -37.00 21.52 28.81
CA ALA A 845 -35.94 20.52 28.90
C ALA A 845 -34.66 21.06 28.23
N ASN A 846 -33.52 20.87 28.88
CA ASN A 846 -32.23 21.22 28.31
C ASN A 846 -31.90 20.24 27.16
N ALA A 847 -31.64 20.76 25.97
CA ALA A 847 -31.39 19.98 24.76
C ALA A 847 -30.13 19.12 24.85
N GLU A 848 -29.07 19.64 25.49
CA GLU A 848 -27.81 18.92 25.66
C GLU A 848 -27.97 17.78 26.66
N GLU A 849 -28.73 17.97 27.72
CA GLU A 849 -29.05 16.87 28.64
C GLU A 849 -29.96 15.82 27.97
N LEU A 850 -30.93 16.29 27.18
CA LEU A 850 -31.89 15.41 26.54
C LEU A 850 -31.29 14.59 25.39
N THR A 851 -30.42 15.21 24.60
CA THR A 851 -29.90 14.62 23.36
C THR A 851 -28.39 14.44 23.35
N GLY A 852 -27.67 14.85 24.39
CA GLY A 852 -26.21 14.88 24.40
C GLY A 852 -25.59 15.93 23.46
N LYS A 853 -26.42 16.80 22.86
CA LYS A 853 -25.99 17.76 21.83
C LYS A 853 -26.69 19.11 21.99
N ARG A 854 -25.95 20.19 21.78
CA ARG A 854 -26.54 21.53 21.57
C ARG A 854 -27.06 21.66 20.15
N PHE A 855 -28.12 22.44 20.00
CA PHE A 855 -28.76 22.63 18.71
C PHE A 855 -28.18 23.85 17.97
N SER A 856 -27.96 23.69 16.67
CA SER A 856 -27.56 24.79 15.78
C SER A 856 -28.73 25.78 15.55
N PRO A 857 -28.56 26.96 14.94
CA PRO A 857 -29.69 27.86 14.70
C PRO A 857 -30.53 27.54 13.43
N VAL A 858 -30.26 26.43 12.71
CA VAL A 858 -31.00 26.09 11.47
C VAL A 858 -32.46 25.69 11.76
N THR A 859 -33.41 25.87 10.84
CA THR A 859 -34.85 25.60 11.10
C THR A 859 -35.16 24.14 11.43
N LEU A 860 -34.66 23.20 10.62
CA LEU A 860 -34.87 21.75 10.81
C LEU A 860 -33.51 21.05 10.78
N GLN A 861 -33.26 20.17 11.74
CA GLN A 861 -32.05 19.33 11.75
C GLN A 861 -32.35 17.92 12.26
N ARG A 862 -31.62 16.94 11.73
CA ARG A 862 -31.58 15.60 12.31
C ARG A 862 -30.61 15.58 13.49
N VAL A 863 -31.08 15.11 14.63
CA VAL A 863 -30.25 14.92 15.82
C VAL A 863 -29.60 13.53 15.71
N LYS A 864 -28.42 13.50 15.09
CA LYS A 864 -27.67 12.25 14.85
C LYS A 864 -27.23 11.60 16.15
N ASP A 865 -27.08 10.28 16.15
CA ASP A 865 -26.54 9.48 17.27
C ASP A 865 -27.38 9.48 18.55
N VAL A 866 -28.68 9.82 18.45
CA VAL A 866 -29.62 9.79 19.56
C VAL A 866 -30.86 9.01 19.12
N SER A 867 -31.24 8.00 19.90
CA SER A 867 -32.44 7.20 19.62
C SER A 867 -33.69 7.87 20.20
N ALA A 868 -34.83 7.66 19.55
CA ALA A 868 -36.12 8.15 20.05
C ALA A 868 -36.41 7.57 21.45
N GLU A 869 -36.09 6.30 21.72
CA GLU A 869 -36.31 5.71 23.05
C GLU A 869 -35.47 6.39 24.12
N THR A 870 -34.21 6.75 23.80
CA THR A 870 -33.33 7.45 24.73
C THR A 870 -33.90 8.81 25.13
N VAL A 871 -34.46 9.54 24.17
CA VAL A 871 -35.09 10.86 24.41
C VAL A 871 -36.36 10.71 25.24
N LEU A 872 -37.21 9.73 24.91
CA LEU A 872 -38.43 9.46 25.68
C LEU A 872 -38.11 9.01 27.11
N GLN A 873 -37.13 8.13 27.29
CA GLN A 873 -36.67 7.67 28.61
C GLN A 873 -36.17 8.82 29.48
N ARG A 874 -35.37 9.74 28.91
CA ARG A 874 -34.86 10.92 29.62
C ARG A 874 -35.97 11.92 29.99
N LEU A 875 -37.05 11.97 29.22
CA LEU A 875 -38.26 12.72 29.56
C LEU A 875 -39.18 11.97 30.52
N GLY A 876 -38.89 10.71 30.84
CA GLY A 876 -39.76 9.85 31.66
C GLY A 876 -41.05 9.44 30.95
N ILE A 877 -41.08 9.50 29.61
CA ILE A 877 -42.22 9.07 28.78
C ILE A 877 -42.09 7.56 28.54
N ALA A 878 -43.19 6.83 28.75
CA ALA A 878 -43.22 5.38 28.58
C ALA A 878 -42.85 4.96 27.14
N PRO A 879 -42.16 3.81 26.94
CA PRO A 879 -41.78 3.34 25.61
C PRO A 879 -43.00 3.14 24.71
N LEU A 880 -42.95 3.68 23.48
CA LEU A 880 -44.03 3.54 22.50
C LEU A 880 -43.84 2.28 21.64
N PRO A 881 -44.93 1.59 21.23
CA PRO A 881 -44.85 0.40 20.40
C PRO A 881 -44.42 0.72 18.94
N PHE A 882 -43.86 -0.27 18.24
CA PHE A 882 -43.35 -0.11 16.86
C PHE A 882 -44.33 -0.61 15.79
N LYS A 883 -44.38 0.06 14.63
CA LYS A 883 -45.19 -0.35 13.47
C LYS A 883 -44.58 -1.59 12.81
N SER A 884 -45.26 -2.75 12.88
CA SER A 884 -44.81 -4.01 12.27
C SER A 884 -45.09 -4.03 10.75
N PRO A 885 -44.26 -4.69 9.92
CA PRO A 885 -44.46 -4.71 8.46
C PRO A 885 -45.64 -5.61 8.11
N THR A 886 -46.62 -5.06 7.39
CA THR A 886 -47.75 -5.78 6.81
C THR A 886 -47.28 -6.75 5.74
N ALA A 887 -47.36 -8.04 6.03
CA ALA A 887 -47.44 -9.09 5.01
C ALA A 887 -48.89 -9.17 4.50
N SER A 888 -49.07 -9.33 3.19
CA SER A 888 -50.32 -9.80 2.60
C SER A 888 -50.59 -11.24 3.08
N GLU A 889 -51.73 -11.44 3.74
CA GLU A 889 -52.29 -12.71 4.19
C GLU A 889 -53.04 -13.47 3.06
N PRO A 890 -53.47 -14.74 3.23
CA PRO A 890 -52.87 -15.86 4.00
C PRO A 890 -52.99 -17.24 3.29
N ASP A 891 -52.24 -18.24 3.77
CA ASP A 891 -52.80 -19.59 4.06
C ASP A 891 -51.84 -20.38 4.97
N PRO A 892 -52.30 -21.45 5.64
CA PRO A 892 -52.17 -21.63 7.08
C PRO A 892 -50.85 -22.23 7.54
N VAL A 893 -50.54 -21.92 8.80
CA VAL A 893 -49.60 -22.58 9.71
C VAL A 893 -49.29 -24.03 9.30
N GLN A 894 -48.07 -24.25 8.84
CA GLN A 894 -47.35 -25.50 9.08
C GLN A 894 -46.14 -25.18 9.95
N THR A 895 -46.14 -25.82 11.10
CA THR A 895 -45.01 -25.94 12.01
C THR A 895 -43.91 -26.66 11.24
N GLU A 896 -42.89 -25.97 10.77
CA GLU A 896 -41.65 -26.64 10.34
C GLU A 896 -40.62 -26.51 11.45
N GLU A 897 -40.36 -27.66 12.07
CA GLU A 897 -39.26 -27.96 12.95
C GLU A 897 -37.95 -27.38 12.41
N ALA A 898 -37.10 -26.87 13.32
CA ALA A 898 -35.77 -26.40 12.99
C ALA A 898 -34.99 -27.47 12.22
N ALA A 899 -34.75 -27.23 10.92
CA ALA A 899 -33.85 -28.07 10.14
C ALA A 899 -32.42 -27.95 10.73
N PRO A 900 -31.67 -29.07 10.82
CA PRO A 900 -30.31 -29.05 11.34
C PRO A 900 -29.41 -28.14 10.48
N PRO A 901 -28.31 -27.58 11.04
CA PRO A 901 -27.46 -26.64 10.33
C PRO A 901 -26.89 -27.29 9.06
N ARG A 902 -27.25 -26.75 7.88
CA ARG A 902 -26.80 -27.26 6.59
C ARG A 902 -25.45 -26.62 6.24
N ARG A 903 -24.52 -27.42 5.72
CA ARG A 903 -23.28 -26.91 5.14
C ARG A 903 -23.63 -25.98 3.98
N HIS A 904 -22.90 -24.87 3.87
CA HIS A 904 -23.08 -23.89 2.81
C HIS A 904 -21.73 -23.57 2.19
N VAL A 905 -21.65 -23.42 0.87
CA VAL A 905 -20.41 -23.09 0.16
C VAL A 905 -20.53 -21.70 -0.48
N LEU A 906 -19.67 -20.77 -0.07
CA LEU A 906 -19.48 -19.48 -0.72
C LEU A 906 -18.29 -19.54 -1.66
N ILE A 907 -18.54 -19.40 -2.96
CA ILE A 907 -17.54 -19.36 -4.01
C ILE A 907 -17.18 -17.91 -4.32
N ILE A 908 -15.89 -17.58 -4.30
CA ILE A 908 -15.34 -16.27 -4.62
C ILE A 908 -14.37 -16.38 -5.80
N ASP A 909 -14.88 -16.11 -6.99
CA ASP A 909 -14.10 -16.15 -8.22
C ASP A 909 -13.22 -14.89 -8.35
N GLU A 910 -12.00 -15.05 -8.88
CA GLU A 910 -11.05 -13.95 -9.09
C GLU A 910 -10.74 -13.14 -7.82
N ILE A 911 -10.53 -13.83 -6.68
CA ILE A 911 -10.43 -13.21 -5.36
C ILE A 911 -9.36 -12.11 -5.27
N ASN A 912 -8.28 -12.18 -6.06
CA ASN A 912 -7.21 -11.18 -6.08
C ASN A 912 -7.50 -9.93 -6.93
N ARG A 913 -8.62 -9.89 -7.67
CA ARG A 913 -9.01 -8.72 -8.48
C ARG A 913 -9.60 -7.57 -7.68
N GLY A 914 -10.03 -7.82 -6.45
CA GLY A 914 -10.45 -6.80 -5.48
C GLY A 914 -9.40 -6.55 -4.39
N ASN A 915 -9.52 -5.43 -3.67
CA ASN A 915 -8.73 -5.22 -2.45
C ASN A 915 -9.33 -6.07 -1.32
N VAL A 916 -8.91 -7.32 -1.24
CA VAL A 916 -9.46 -8.35 -0.33
C VAL A 916 -9.46 -7.88 1.13
N ALA A 917 -8.42 -7.15 1.56
CA ALA A 917 -8.35 -6.64 2.93
C ALA A 917 -9.47 -5.61 3.21
N LYS A 918 -9.75 -4.73 2.25
CA LYS A 918 -10.84 -3.74 2.35
C LYS A 918 -12.22 -4.39 2.24
N ILE A 919 -12.37 -5.38 1.35
CA ILE A 919 -13.63 -6.10 1.11
C ILE A 919 -14.04 -6.91 2.33
N PHE A 920 -13.10 -7.67 2.91
CA PHE A 920 -13.37 -8.50 4.09
C PHE A 920 -13.39 -7.68 5.39
N GLY A 921 -12.64 -6.58 5.48
CA GLY A 921 -12.65 -5.69 6.66
C GLY A 921 -12.45 -6.45 7.97
N GLU A 922 -13.44 -6.35 8.87
CA GLU A 922 -13.45 -7.01 10.19
C GLU A 922 -13.51 -8.55 10.12
N LEU A 923 -13.96 -9.11 8.99
CA LEU A 923 -14.24 -10.54 8.78
C LEU A 923 -12.97 -11.40 8.69
N ILE A 924 -11.82 -10.79 8.41
CA ILE A 924 -10.54 -11.49 8.25
C ILE A 924 -10.20 -12.31 9.50
N THR A 925 -10.60 -11.83 10.68
CA THR A 925 -10.40 -12.53 11.95
C THR A 925 -11.40 -13.68 12.13
N LEU A 926 -12.65 -13.51 11.69
CA LEU A 926 -13.72 -14.49 11.85
C LEU A 926 -13.61 -15.69 10.91
N LEU A 927 -12.80 -15.59 9.85
CA LEU A 927 -12.56 -16.70 8.95
C LEU A 927 -11.66 -17.79 9.58
N GLU A 928 -10.87 -17.49 10.61
CA GLU A 928 -10.03 -18.48 11.27
C GLU A 928 -10.85 -19.64 11.84
N THR A 929 -10.43 -20.88 11.58
CA THR A 929 -11.14 -22.08 12.04
C THR A 929 -11.41 -22.05 13.55
N GLY A 930 -10.44 -21.61 14.36
CA GLY A 930 -10.60 -21.53 15.82
C GLY A 930 -11.55 -20.42 16.30
N LYS A 931 -11.81 -19.39 15.46
CA LYS A 931 -12.60 -18.20 15.82
C LYS A 931 -14.06 -18.27 15.36
N ARG A 932 -14.45 -19.34 14.67
CA ARG A 932 -15.83 -19.58 14.22
C ARG A 932 -16.73 -20.05 15.36
N ALA A 933 -18.04 -19.81 15.22
CA ALA A 933 -19.04 -20.21 16.20
C ALA A 933 -18.96 -21.73 16.48
N GLY A 934 -19.08 -22.12 17.76
CA GLY A 934 -18.97 -23.52 18.18
C GLY A 934 -17.56 -24.01 18.51
N ARG A 935 -16.52 -23.18 18.36
CA ARG A 935 -15.12 -23.52 18.66
C ARG A 935 -14.62 -22.88 19.97
N ALA A 936 -13.53 -23.41 20.52
CA ALA A 936 -12.99 -23.01 21.82
C ALA A 936 -12.58 -21.52 21.89
N GLU A 937 -12.18 -20.92 20.76
CA GLU A 937 -11.80 -19.51 20.67
C GLU A 937 -12.79 -18.67 19.85
N ALA A 938 -14.06 -19.09 19.79
CA ALA A 938 -15.11 -18.43 19.02
C ALA A 938 -15.16 -16.91 19.29
N LEU A 939 -15.23 -16.13 18.21
CA LEU A 939 -15.27 -14.67 18.24
C LEU A 939 -16.55 -14.17 17.57
N THR A 940 -17.04 -13.04 18.08
CA THR A 940 -18.16 -12.29 17.50
C THR A 940 -17.73 -10.85 17.30
N VAL A 941 -17.95 -10.30 16.11
CA VAL A 941 -17.59 -8.92 15.76
C VAL A 941 -18.84 -8.09 15.48
N LYS A 942 -18.79 -6.79 15.76
CA LYS A 942 -19.90 -5.88 15.49
C LYS A 942 -19.72 -5.23 14.12
N LEU A 943 -20.68 -5.41 13.23
CA LEU A 943 -20.66 -4.82 11.91
C LEU A 943 -20.75 -3.27 11.95
N PRO A 944 -20.04 -2.54 11.09
CA PRO A 944 -19.92 -1.09 11.16
C PRO A 944 -21.19 -0.32 10.75
N LEU A 945 -21.98 -0.82 9.78
CA LEU A 945 -23.17 -0.12 9.27
C LEU A 945 -24.44 -0.58 10.00
N SER A 946 -24.74 -1.88 10.00
CA SER A 946 -25.94 -2.42 10.66
C SER A 946 -25.82 -2.54 12.17
N ARG A 947 -24.59 -2.49 12.71
CA ARG A 947 -24.29 -2.70 14.13
C ARG A 947 -24.72 -4.08 14.67
N ARG A 948 -25.09 -5.02 13.80
CA ARG A 948 -25.37 -6.42 14.16
C ARG A 948 -24.10 -7.10 14.64
N ALA A 949 -24.25 -7.98 15.62
CA ALA A 949 -23.22 -8.91 16.02
C ALA A 949 -23.18 -10.05 15.00
N LEU A 950 -21.99 -10.31 14.47
CA LEU A 950 -21.70 -11.33 13.48
C LEU A 950 -20.74 -12.35 14.06
N SER A 951 -21.11 -13.61 13.97
CA SER A 951 -20.20 -14.75 14.12
C SER A 951 -20.34 -15.66 12.90
N VAL A 952 -19.23 -16.24 12.47
CA VAL A 952 -19.21 -17.12 11.28
C VAL A 952 -19.32 -18.57 11.75
N PRO A 953 -20.31 -19.36 11.28
CA PRO A 953 -20.46 -20.75 11.69
C PRO A 953 -19.38 -21.64 11.04
N ASP A 954 -19.11 -22.80 11.63
CA ASP A 954 -18.17 -23.78 11.08
C ASP A 954 -18.76 -24.62 9.94
N THR A 955 -20.03 -24.44 9.63
CA THR A 955 -20.75 -24.99 8.46
C THR A 955 -20.62 -24.13 7.19
N LEU A 956 -20.04 -22.93 7.26
CA LEU A 956 -19.79 -22.08 6.09
C LEU A 956 -18.42 -22.37 5.46
N TYR A 957 -18.37 -22.88 4.25
CA TYR A 957 -17.14 -23.10 3.51
C TYR A 957 -16.91 -21.96 2.52
N VAL A 958 -15.68 -21.46 2.43
CA VAL A 958 -15.32 -20.40 1.46
C VAL A 958 -14.31 -20.98 0.47
N VAL A 959 -14.64 -20.95 -0.82
CA VAL A 959 -13.79 -21.47 -1.91
C VAL A 959 -13.49 -20.35 -2.89
N GLY A 960 -12.24 -19.88 -2.90
CA GLY A 960 -11.78 -18.84 -3.83
C GLY A 960 -11.10 -19.40 -5.07
N THR A 961 -11.11 -18.65 -6.17
CA THR A 961 -10.20 -18.89 -7.32
C THR A 961 -9.25 -17.69 -7.50
N MET A 962 -8.03 -17.94 -7.94
CA MET A 962 -7.01 -16.90 -8.12
C MET A 962 -6.16 -17.15 -9.37
N ASN A 963 -6.15 -16.20 -10.32
CA ASN A 963 -5.18 -16.21 -11.42
C ASN A 963 -3.84 -15.63 -10.95
N THR A 964 -2.76 -16.36 -11.17
CA THR A 964 -1.42 -15.94 -10.72
C THR A 964 -0.59 -15.20 -11.77
N ALA A 965 -0.96 -15.27 -13.05
CA ALA A 965 -0.28 -14.58 -14.14
C ALA A 965 -0.51 -13.05 -14.15
N ASP A 966 -1.62 -12.60 -13.57
CA ASP A 966 -2.07 -11.20 -13.68
C ASP A 966 -1.26 -10.28 -12.74
N ARG A 967 -0.33 -9.52 -13.34
CA ARG A 967 0.58 -8.60 -12.62
C ARG A 967 -0.08 -7.31 -12.11
N SER A 968 -1.32 -7.04 -12.54
CA SER A 968 -2.10 -5.84 -12.20
C SER A 968 -2.94 -5.99 -10.92
N LEU A 969 -2.82 -7.12 -10.22
CA LEU A 969 -3.71 -7.48 -9.11
C LEU A 969 -3.16 -7.11 -7.74
N THR A 970 -4.08 -6.87 -6.80
CA THR A 970 -3.74 -6.55 -5.41
C THR A 970 -3.08 -7.78 -4.79
N GLN A 971 -1.87 -7.65 -4.25
CA GLN A 971 -1.26 -8.74 -3.51
C GLN A 971 -2.14 -9.09 -2.31
N LEU A 972 -2.55 -10.35 -2.22
CA LEU A 972 -3.37 -10.85 -1.12
C LEU A 972 -2.57 -10.73 0.17
N ASP A 973 -3.08 -9.97 1.14
CA ASP A 973 -2.41 -9.69 2.42
C ASP A 973 -2.02 -11.01 3.11
N THR A 974 -0.83 -11.05 3.70
CA THR A 974 -0.35 -12.13 4.58
C THR A 974 -1.39 -12.51 5.63
N ALA A 975 -2.13 -11.50 6.12
CA ALA A 975 -3.27 -11.72 6.98
C ALA A 975 -4.27 -12.68 6.32
N LEU A 976 -4.79 -12.40 5.15
CA LEU A 976 -5.73 -13.31 4.49
C LEU A 976 -5.07 -14.63 4.08
N ARG A 977 -3.80 -14.65 3.69
CA ARG A 977 -3.11 -15.90 3.29
C ARG A 977 -3.09 -16.96 4.39
N ARG A 978 -2.82 -16.61 5.66
CA ARG A 978 -2.83 -17.60 6.77
C ARG A 978 -4.23 -18.16 7.11
N ARG A 979 -5.29 -17.56 6.55
CA ARG A 979 -6.70 -17.88 6.82
C ARG A 979 -7.29 -18.86 5.78
N PHE A 980 -6.61 -19.06 4.64
CA PHE A 980 -7.05 -19.92 3.54
C PHE A 980 -6.00 -21.01 3.26
N THR A 981 -6.46 -22.20 2.89
CA THR A 981 -5.61 -23.26 2.32
C THR A 981 -5.47 -23.04 0.82
N PHE A 982 -4.24 -22.84 0.32
CA PHE A 982 -3.98 -22.64 -1.10
C PHE A 982 -3.73 -23.98 -1.78
N GLN A 983 -4.51 -24.30 -2.80
CA GLN A 983 -4.39 -25.50 -3.61
C GLN A 983 -4.01 -25.08 -5.04
N PRO A 984 -2.81 -25.47 -5.52
CA PRO A 984 -2.41 -25.13 -6.88
C PRO A 984 -3.21 -25.94 -7.91
N VAL A 985 -3.46 -25.33 -9.06
CA VAL A 985 -4.08 -25.95 -10.24
C VAL A 985 -3.24 -25.58 -11.45
N TRP A 986 -2.39 -26.50 -11.88
CA TRP A 986 -1.44 -26.33 -12.98
C TRP A 986 -2.01 -26.84 -14.31
N PRO A 987 -1.41 -26.50 -15.45
CA PRO A 987 -1.77 -27.12 -16.72
C PRO A 987 -1.52 -28.63 -16.65
N GLU A 988 -2.55 -29.39 -17.02
CA GLU A 988 -2.53 -30.86 -17.21
C GLU A 988 -2.61 -31.16 -18.72
N PRO A 989 -1.48 -31.29 -19.44
CA PRO A 989 -1.49 -31.61 -20.87
C PRO A 989 -2.11 -32.97 -21.20
N GLU A 990 -2.04 -33.93 -20.29
CA GLU A 990 -2.51 -35.31 -20.41
C GLU A 990 -4.02 -35.45 -20.66
N VAL A 991 -4.81 -34.44 -20.26
CA VAL A 991 -6.26 -34.40 -20.52
C VAL A 991 -6.61 -34.05 -21.97
N LEU A 992 -5.62 -33.64 -22.77
CA LEU A 992 -5.79 -33.30 -24.18
C LEU A 992 -5.73 -34.54 -25.07
N ARG A 993 -6.52 -34.52 -26.14
CA ARG A 993 -6.56 -35.60 -27.12
C ARG A 993 -5.49 -35.44 -28.21
N GLU A 994 -5.09 -36.57 -28.78
CA GLU A 994 -4.43 -36.58 -30.08
C GLU A 994 -5.45 -36.33 -31.21
N LEU A 995 -5.04 -35.59 -32.23
CA LEU A 995 -5.84 -35.35 -33.43
C LEU A 995 -5.21 -36.05 -34.63
N THR A 996 -5.99 -36.82 -35.37
CA THR A 996 -5.57 -37.35 -36.68
C THR A 996 -6.14 -36.45 -37.77
N ILE A 997 -5.26 -35.67 -38.42
CA ILE A 997 -5.61 -34.75 -39.49
C ILE A 997 -4.88 -35.24 -40.73
N ASP A 998 -5.62 -35.56 -41.80
CA ASP A 998 -5.07 -36.07 -43.06
C ASP A 998 -4.13 -37.29 -42.90
N GLY A 999 -4.42 -38.15 -41.93
CA GLY A 999 -3.61 -39.34 -41.62
C GLY A 999 -2.33 -39.08 -40.83
N ILE A 1000 -2.09 -37.83 -40.40
CA ILE A 1000 -0.95 -37.43 -39.57
C ILE A 1000 -1.44 -37.10 -38.15
N THR A 1001 -0.73 -37.61 -37.14
CA THR A 1001 -1.05 -37.34 -35.74
C THR A 1001 -0.45 -36.02 -35.26
N LEU A 1002 -1.31 -35.15 -34.73
CA LEU A 1002 -0.96 -33.95 -33.97
C LEU A 1002 -1.24 -34.21 -32.49
N ASP A 1003 -0.19 -34.23 -31.68
CA ASP A 1003 -0.27 -34.50 -30.24
C ASP A 1003 -0.38 -33.18 -29.47
N LEU A 1004 -1.60 -32.83 -29.07
CA LEU A 1004 -1.87 -31.60 -28.32
C LEU A 1004 -1.26 -31.63 -26.91
N ARG A 1005 -1.02 -32.82 -26.34
CA ARG A 1005 -0.39 -32.99 -25.03
C ARG A 1005 1.06 -32.55 -25.11
N LYS A 1006 1.81 -33.07 -26.08
CA LYS A 1006 3.20 -32.66 -26.35
C LYS A 1006 3.31 -31.20 -26.76
N PHE A 1007 2.37 -30.71 -27.58
CA PHE A 1007 2.32 -29.31 -28.00
C PHE A 1007 2.22 -28.35 -26.81
N LEU A 1008 1.25 -28.57 -25.91
CA LEU A 1008 1.07 -27.71 -24.74
C LEU A 1008 2.26 -27.82 -23.78
N TYR A 1009 2.76 -29.03 -23.53
CA TYR A 1009 3.91 -29.26 -22.66
C TYR A 1009 5.16 -28.52 -23.16
N ALA A 1010 5.48 -28.62 -24.46
CA ALA A 1010 6.64 -27.95 -25.06
C ALA A 1010 6.59 -26.42 -24.93
N ILE A 1011 5.40 -25.83 -25.14
CA ILE A 1011 5.19 -24.39 -24.99
C ILE A 1011 5.38 -23.98 -23.53
N ASN A 1012 4.80 -24.74 -22.59
CA ASN A 1012 4.86 -24.41 -21.16
C ASN A 1012 6.26 -24.55 -20.56
N GLU A 1013 7.05 -25.56 -20.94
CA GLU A 1013 8.45 -25.71 -20.51
C GLU A 1013 9.27 -24.45 -20.88
N ARG A 1014 9.10 -23.96 -22.10
CA ARG A 1014 9.80 -22.75 -22.58
C ARG A 1014 9.31 -21.48 -21.90
N ILE A 1015 8.00 -21.36 -21.66
CA ILE A 1015 7.44 -20.22 -20.92
C ILE A 1015 7.96 -20.21 -19.48
N GLU A 1016 7.99 -21.34 -18.80
CA GLU A 1016 8.50 -21.44 -17.43
C GLU A 1016 9.97 -21.02 -17.36
N ARG A 1017 10.79 -21.46 -18.32
CA ARG A 1017 12.20 -21.08 -18.43
C ARG A 1017 12.41 -19.59 -18.69
N LEU A 1018 11.62 -18.99 -19.58
CA LEU A 1018 11.78 -17.59 -20.00
C LEU A 1018 11.12 -16.59 -19.05
N LEU A 1019 10.08 -17.02 -18.33
CA LEU A 1019 9.28 -16.20 -17.43
C LEU A 1019 9.17 -16.88 -16.06
N SER A 1020 8.08 -17.61 -15.82
CA SER A 1020 7.80 -18.34 -14.59
C SER A 1020 6.65 -19.32 -14.79
N ARG A 1021 6.57 -20.33 -13.90
CA ARG A 1021 5.46 -21.29 -13.85
C ARG A 1021 4.07 -20.66 -13.73
N GLU A 1022 3.97 -19.45 -13.14
CA GLU A 1022 2.69 -18.76 -12.91
C GLU A 1022 2.09 -18.20 -14.21
N GLN A 1023 2.87 -18.15 -15.31
CA GLN A 1023 2.46 -17.64 -16.61
C GLN A 1023 2.33 -18.76 -17.66
N MET A 1024 2.24 -20.03 -17.26
CA MET A 1024 1.99 -21.12 -18.20
C MET A 1024 0.58 -21.04 -18.82
N ILE A 1025 0.40 -21.66 -19.98
CA ILE A 1025 -0.89 -21.77 -20.69
C ILE A 1025 -1.62 -23.00 -20.17
N GLY A 1026 -2.89 -22.85 -19.77
CA GLY A 1026 -3.71 -23.98 -19.31
C GLY A 1026 -4.33 -24.82 -20.44
N HIS A 1027 -4.71 -26.06 -20.14
CA HIS A 1027 -5.31 -26.99 -21.11
C HIS A 1027 -6.68 -26.54 -21.64
N ALA A 1028 -7.43 -25.67 -20.95
CA ALA A 1028 -8.77 -25.25 -21.38
C ALA A 1028 -8.77 -24.52 -22.73
N TYR A 1029 -7.63 -23.92 -23.13
CA TYR A 1029 -7.48 -23.32 -24.45
C TYR A 1029 -7.56 -24.36 -25.59
N LEU A 1030 -7.22 -25.62 -25.31
CA LEU A 1030 -7.12 -26.70 -26.29
C LEU A 1030 -8.12 -27.85 -26.04
N LEU A 1031 -8.87 -27.83 -24.94
CA LEU A 1031 -9.75 -28.93 -24.52
C LEU A 1031 -10.98 -29.10 -25.44
N ASP A 1032 -11.75 -28.03 -25.64
CA ASP A 1032 -13.03 -28.04 -26.38
C ASP A 1032 -12.91 -27.37 -27.77
N ILE A 1033 -11.85 -27.67 -28.51
CA ILE A 1033 -11.65 -27.15 -29.86
C ILE A 1033 -12.26 -28.09 -30.92
N PRO A 1034 -12.60 -27.61 -32.13
CA PRO A 1034 -12.85 -28.49 -33.26
C PRO A 1034 -11.69 -29.44 -33.49
N GLY A 1035 -11.98 -30.70 -33.86
CA GLY A 1035 -10.97 -31.75 -34.05
C GLY A 1035 -10.21 -31.67 -35.38
N ASP A 1036 -10.02 -30.45 -35.89
CA ASP A 1036 -9.40 -30.17 -37.18
C ASP A 1036 -8.31 -29.09 -37.03
N LEU A 1037 -7.50 -28.92 -38.08
CA LEU A 1037 -6.41 -27.93 -38.08
C LEU A 1037 -6.90 -26.48 -37.88
N PRO A 1038 -8.00 -26.03 -38.52
CA PRO A 1038 -8.57 -24.71 -38.24
C PRO A 1038 -8.92 -24.49 -36.77
N GLY A 1039 -9.42 -25.50 -36.05
CA GLY A 1039 -9.70 -25.43 -34.62
C GLY A 1039 -8.45 -25.17 -33.77
N VAL A 1040 -7.37 -25.92 -34.03
CA VAL A 1040 -6.08 -25.73 -33.35
C VAL A 1040 -5.45 -24.38 -33.71
N ALA A 1041 -5.50 -24.02 -34.99
CA ALA A 1041 -5.01 -22.75 -35.49
C ALA A 1041 -5.73 -21.55 -34.86
N GLY A 1042 -7.06 -21.60 -34.75
CA GLY A 1042 -7.84 -20.60 -34.04
C GLY A 1042 -7.47 -20.52 -32.56
N ALA A 1043 -7.24 -21.67 -31.90
CA ALA A 1043 -6.77 -21.71 -30.52
C ALA A 1043 -5.43 -20.99 -30.33
N LEU A 1044 -4.46 -21.29 -31.20
CA LEU A 1044 -3.15 -20.66 -31.15
C LEU A 1044 -3.23 -19.17 -31.49
N ARG A 1045 -3.87 -18.80 -32.60
CA ARG A 1045 -3.89 -17.44 -33.15
C ARG A 1045 -4.71 -16.46 -32.32
N GLU A 1046 -5.89 -16.88 -31.86
CA GLU A 1046 -6.88 -15.95 -31.29
C GLU A 1046 -6.85 -15.95 -29.76
N ARG A 1047 -6.24 -16.96 -29.13
CA ARG A 1047 -6.25 -17.10 -27.67
C ARG A 1047 -4.85 -17.21 -27.06
N ILE A 1048 -4.00 -18.12 -27.56
CA ILE A 1048 -2.66 -18.34 -26.99
C ILE A 1048 -1.70 -17.21 -27.40
N LEU A 1049 -1.64 -16.82 -28.67
CA LEU A 1049 -0.71 -15.81 -29.17
C LEU A 1049 -0.93 -14.42 -28.51
N PRO A 1050 -2.16 -13.89 -28.40
CA PRO A 1050 -2.39 -12.62 -27.70
C PRO A 1050 -1.99 -12.68 -26.22
N GLN A 1051 -2.13 -13.85 -25.59
CA GLN A 1051 -1.67 -14.05 -24.21
C GLN A 1051 -0.14 -14.07 -24.11
N LEU A 1052 0.56 -14.65 -25.08
CA LEU A 1052 2.02 -14.57 -25.16
C LEU A 1052 2.48 -13.13 -25.43
N GLU A 1053 1.79 -12.36 -26.27
CA GLU A 1053 2.05 -10.93 -26.48
C GLU A 1053 1.99 -10.15 -25.17
N GLU A 1054 0.95 -10.38 -24.35
CA GLU A 1054 0.82 -9.77 -23.03
C GLU A 1054 1.95 -10.20 -22.08
N TYR A 1055 2.27 -11.50 -22.04
CA TYR A 1055 3.29 -12.05 -21.13
C TYR A 1055 4.71 -11.56 -21.44
N PHE A 1056 5.01 -11.39 -22.72
CA PHE A 1056 6.31 -10.97 -23.20
C PHE A 1056 6.39 -9.47 -23.53
N PHE A 1057 5.33 -8.69 -23.27
CA PHE A 1057 5.26 -7.25 -23.56
C PHE A 1057 5.67 -6.92 -25.00
N ASP A 1058 5.07 -7.61 -25.97
CA ASP A 1058 5.39 -7.52 -27.40
C ASP A 1058 6.84 -7.90 -27.77
N ASP A 1059 7.58 -8.63 -26.92
CA ASP A 1059 8.89 -9.21 -27.28
C ASP A 1059 8.70 -10.46 -28.17
N TRP A 1060 8.42 -10.20 -29.45
CA TRP A 1060 8.23 -11.21 -30.49
C TRP A 1060 9.43 -12.13 -30.70
N GLY A 1061 10.62 -11.73 -30.26
CA GLY A 1061 11.80 -12.60 -30.26
C GLY A 1061 11.64 -13.79 -29.31
N LYS A 1062 11.10 -13.55 -28.11
CA LYS A 1062 10.82 -14.61 -27.13
C LYS A 1062 9.58 -15.42 -27.47
N ILE A 1063 8.55 -14.80 -28.06
CA ILE A 1063 7.37 -15.52 -28.56
C ILE A 1063 7.79 -16.56 -29.61
N ARG A 1064 8.70 -16.18 -30.52
CA ARG A 1064 9.31 -17.12 -31.48
C ARG A 1064 10.04 -18.27 -30.80
N GLU A 1065 10.78 -17.99 -29.73
CA GLU A 1065 11.46 -19.03 -28.96
C GLU A 1065 10.47 -20.02 -28.32
N VAL A 1066 9.37 -19.53 -27.76
CA VAL A 1066 8.29 -20.37 -27.19
C VAL A 1066 7.67 -21.28 -28.25
N LEU A 1067 7.37 -20.73 -29.42
CA LEU A 1067 6.78 -21.47 -30.55
C LEU A 1067 7.79 -22.30 -31.34
N ASP A 1068 9.07 -22.28 -30.95
CA ASP A 1068 10.18 -22.92 -31.65
C ASP A 1068 10.40 -22.45 -33.09
N ASP A 1069 9.92 -21.26 -33.46
CA ASP A 1069 10.02 -20.73 -34.83
C ASP A 1069 11.46 -20.62 -35.36
N PRO A 1070 12.50 -20.28 -34.57
CA PRO A 1070 13.87 -20.22 -35.08
C PRO A 1070 14.40 -21.53 -35.68
N HIS A 1071 13.80 -22.67 -35.33
CA HIS A 1071 14.19 -24.00 -35.83
C HIS A 1071 13.29 -24.52 -36.95
N LYS A 1072 12.29 -23.75 -37.38
CA LYS A 1072 11.40 -24.08 -38.50
C LYS A 1072 11.86 -23.39 -39.78
N GLU A 1073 11.56 -24.00 -40.92
CA GLU A 1073 11.68 -23.32 -42.21
C GLU A 1073 10.82 -22.05 -42.24
N GLU A 1074 11.24 -21.01 -42.97
CA GLU A 1074 10.62 -19.68 -42.92
C GLU A 1074 9.10 -19.71 -43.18
N HIS A 1075 8.64 -20.60 -44.07
CA HIS A 1075 7.20 -20.74 -44.39
C HIS A 1075 6.37 -21.42 -43.28
N LEU A 1076 7.00 -22.17 -42.38
CA LEU A 1076 6.39 -22.87 -41.24
C LEU A 1076 6.51 -22.08 -39.92
N GLN A 1077 7.21 -20.95 -39.91
CA GLN A 1077 7.29 -20.08 -38.74
C GLN A 1077 5.95 -19.37 -38.54
N PHE A 1078 5.36 -19.47 -37.33
CA PHE A 1078 4.14 -18.73 -36.99
C PHE A 1078 4.44 -17.22 -36.92
N VAL A 1079 5.62 -16.86 -36.41
CA VAL A 1079 6.14 -15.49 -36.40
C VAL A 1079 7.48 -15.44 -37.15
N GLN A 1080 7.50 -14.70 -38.25
CA GLN A 1080 8.69 -14.50 -39.08
C GLN A 1080 9.50 -13.30 -38.62
N GLU A 1081 10.83 -13.43 -38.54
CA GLU A 1081 11.76 -12.31 -38.32
C GLU A 1081 12.32 -11.83 -39.67
N ARG A 1082 12.15 -10.54 -39.97
CA ARG A 1082 12.77 -9.87 -41.11
C ARG A 1082 13.72 -8.79 -40.63
N LYS A 1083 14.91 -8.74 -41.24
CA LYS A 1083 15.85 -7.64 -41.03
C LYS A 1083 15.61 -6.58 -42.10
N ILE A 1084 15.13 -5.41 -41.69
CA ILE A 1084 14.94 -4.26 -42.59
C ILE A 1084 15.79 -3.12 -42.03
N GLY A 1085 16.83 -2.71 -42.77
CA GLY A 1085 17.69 -1.60 -42.35
C GLY A 1085 18.48 -1.81 -41.05
N GLY A 1086 18.70 -3.06 -40.63
CA GLY A 1086 19.37 -3.39 -39.36
C GLY A 1086 18.42 -3.61 -38.17
N GLU A 1087 17.14 -3.20 -38.29
CA GLU A 1087 16.10 -3.50 -37.32
C GLU A 1087 15.50 -4.89 -37.56
N LYS A 1088 15.28 -5.64 -36.49
CA LYS A 1088 14.49 -6.86 -36.51
C LYS A 1088 13.02 -6.48 -36.43
N ARG A 1089 12.25 -6.85 -37.45
CA ARG A 1089 10.79 -6.73 -37.47
C ARG A 1089 10.18 -8.11 -37.49
N HIS A 1090 9.11 -8.28 -36.70
CA HIS A 1090 8.37 -9.51 -36.64
C HIS A 1090 7.01 -9.34 -37.30
N ARG A 1091 6.52 -10.41 -37.92
CA ARG A 1091 5.17 -10.44 -38.49
C ARG A 1091 4.58 -11.83 -38.31
N ILE A 1092 3.28 -11.88 -38.07
CA ILE A 1092 2.51 -13.12 -38.07
C ILE A 1092 2.45 -13.66 -39.50
N ASN A 1093 2.72 -14.94 -39.67
CA ASN A 1093 2.64 -15.66 -40.94
C ASN A 1093 1.35 -16.48 -40.98
N GLU A 1094 0.27 -15.88 -41.52
CA GLU A 1094 -1.04 -16.53 -41.60
C GLU A 1094 -1.00 -17.88 -42.34
N ALA A 1095 -0.08 -18.07 -43.29
CA ALA A 1095 0.03 -19.33 -44.02
C ALA A 1095 0.45 -20.49 -43.10
N ALA A 1096 1.34 -20.26 -42.12
CA ALA A 1096 1.80 -21.30 -41.20
C ALA A 1096 0.68 -21.88 -40.32
N PHE A 1097 -0.39 -21.11 -40.06
CA PHE A 1097 -1.54 -21.60 -39.31
C PHE A 1097 -2.37 -22.63 -40.09
N GLY A 1098 -2.22 -22.68 -41.41
CA GLY A 1098 -2.82 -23.71 -42.28
C GLY A 1098 -1.92 -24.93 -42.50
N GLU A 1099 -0.71 -24.96 -41.92
CA GLU A 1099 0.28 -26.02 -42.15
C GLU A 1099 0.41 -26.91 -40.91
N LEU A 1100 0.03 -28.18 -41.03
CA LEU A 1100 0.07 -29.15 -39.92
C LEU A 1100 1.49 -29.32 -39.34
N GLU A 1101 2.50 -29.33 -40.22
CA GLU A 1101 3.91 -29.46 -39.84
C GLU A 1101 4.39 -28.30 -38.95
N ALA A 1102 3.85 -27.09 -39.11
CA ALA A 1102 4.22 -25.94 -38.26
C ALA A 1102 3.92 -26.18 -36.78
N PHE A 1103 2.83 -26.92 -36.48
CA PHE A 1103 2.44 -27.29 -35.12
C PHE A 1103 3.25 -28.48 -34.59
N ARG A 1104 3.50 -29.50 -35.41
CA ARG A 1104 4.33 -30.66 -35.02
C ARG A 1104 5.75 -30.26 -34.67
N LEU A 1105 6.32 -29.31 -35.42
CA LEU A 1105 7.68 -28.83 -35.17
C LEU A 1105 7.83 -28.15 -33.80
N VAL A 1106 6.76 -27.60 -33.21
CA VAL A 1106 6.79 -27.00 -31.88
C VAL A 1106 7.29 -27.97 -30.81
N TYR A 1107 6.94 -29.25 -30.91
CA TYR A 1107 7.32 -30.29 -29.95
C TYR A 1107 8.21 -31.39 -30.55
N SER A 1108 8.66 -31.24 -31.79
CA SER A 1108 9.49 -32.24 -32.50
C SER A 1108 10.82 -32.56 -31.83
N ARG A 1109 11.35 -31.63 -31.02
CA ARG A 1109 12.62 -31.77 -30.29
C ARG A 1109 12.45 -32.34 -28.88
N LEU A 1110 11.22 -32.63 -28.49
CA LEU A 1110 10.89 -33.24 -27.21
C LEU A 1110 11.09 -34.75 -27.36
N SER A 1111 12.08 -35.32 -26.67
CA SER A 1111 12.27 -36.77 -26.63
C SER A 1111 11.13 -37.42 -25.84
N ASP A 1112 10.75 -38.65 -26.22
CA ASP A 1112 9.74 -39.41 -25.49
C ASP A 1112 10.18 -39.65 -24.02
N ASP A 1113 11.48 -39.74 -23.75
CA ASP A 1113 12.05 -39.84 -22.39
C ASP A 1113 11.90 -38.55 -21.54
N THR A 1114 11.63 -37.40 -22.16
CA THR A 1114 11.47 -36.10 -21.49
C THR A 1114 10.02 -35.65 -21.36
N PHE A 1115 9.08 -36.37 -21.99
CA PHE A 1115 7.66 -36.14 -21.81
C PHE A 1115 7.18 -37.03 -20.65
N PRO A 1116 6.81 -36.46 -19.49
CA PRO A 1116 6.63 -37.24 -18.27
C PRO A 1116 5.31 -38.02 -18.21
N PHE A 1117 4.44 -37.88 -19.21
CA PHE A 1117 3.12 -38.51 -19.23
C PHE A 1117 3.14 -39.72 -20.16
N GLU A 1118 2.91 -40.92 -19.62
CA GLU A 1118 2.89 -42.15 -20.41
C GLU A 1118 1.79 -42.12 -21.50
N ALA A 1119 2.03 -42.83 -22.60
CA ALA A 1119 1.17 -42.87 -23.78
C ALA A 1119 -0.16 -43.60 -23.55
#